data_AF-A0A4S4E050-F1
#
_entry.id   AF-A0A4S4E050-F1
#
_cell.length_a   1.000
_cell.length_b   1.000
_cell.length_c   1.000
_cell.angle_alpha   90.00
_cell.angle_beta   90.00
_cell.angle_gamma   90.00
#
_symmetry.space_group_name_H-M   'P 1'
#
loop_
_entity.id
_entity.type
_entity.pdbx_description
1 polymer ?
#
loop_
_entity_poly.entity_id
_entity_poly.type
_entity_poly.pdbx_seq_one_letter_code
_entity_poly.pdbx_strand_id
1 'polypeptide(L)'
;MEVNEWVITLAFPNGQRLNRGRSSPGVYAFLPTEMVTNFPFIIQADFFLASSRETILLDNKWNQGILDCVPSAFVSAFISLVKSSKDAPVSSLPRMFGFIPVNSSPYPALNAVRETIKAKLVDENIVPCESYLERKIFQKPPEVGRLMPPFWDILKKARKEGLGLHNLSSHGRRVLSRSFDRENYDQVLDFLGVKHVEDECVNEVQRNVGKVIVSQKPHYASWLIDWNREFQCSGGRFFVPKSTQEAIQLCSRRHTLLKWLSDEMKVESVNVFNFAALVTNMLAAIDWNLAVVYVHFLYHSLSKNYLSEQEVINLCVGMPIVDNYGRVMAARKGVLVLANGSKWVSLIGSNPWREDGFVELGEDYLYSGKFAGVSTPENPIIHFLKRYVGASNVPDISPPNAVIPTMSALLTKKNTFLLLDWIRRLRRKGVNMPVQFLNCIKEGNWLKVSLNDILGYRPPSQSFLPSSSWGQLLQNESVLVDIPMIDQSFYGDKINGYKDELGAIGVMFNYNEVCQFIGKRLMALAASTTLTRANVVSILTFIKFLREKLLSPDDFIHSIREGRWLRTTLGCISPVGSVLFNEEWKGASEISDIPFIDQNFYGDEILNFKRELEVLGVVIGFNQNYKFVADNLKSPAYNISALTAESGLFVLKCLKHLNSSEKNC
;
A
#
# COMPACT_ATOMS: atom_id res chain seq x y z
N MET A 1 -51.23 -63.83 -29.50
CA MET A 1 -51.34 -64.57 -28.24
C MET A 1 -51.05 -63.56 -27.13
N GLU A 2 -52.02 -63.31 -26.26
CA GLU A 2 -51.77 -62.59 -25.00
C GLU A 2 -50.98 -63.54 -24.09
N VAL A 3 -49.78 -63.11 -23.69
CA VAL A 3 -48.91 -63.90 -22.82
C VAL A 3 -49.20 -63.44 -21.40
N ASN A 4 -49.70 -64.35 -20.56
CA ASN A 4 -50.06 -64.00 -19.19
C ASN A 4 -48.86 -64.06 -18.23
N GLU A 5 -47.87 -64.93 -18.49
CA GLU A 5 -46.74 -65.18 -17.59
C GLU A 5 -45.45 -65.57 -18.35
N TRP A 6 -44.29 -65.13 -17.84
CA TRP A 6 -42.95 -65.58 -18.28
C TRP A 6 -42.21 -66.20 -17.09
N VAL A 7 -41.46 -67.29 -17.36
CA VAL A 7 -40.64 -67.97 -16.34
C VAL A 7 -39.17 -67.61 -16.56
N ILE A 8 -38.59 -66.88 -15.61
CA ILE A 8 -37.20 -66.42 -15.65
C ILE A 8 -36.47 -66.93 -14.42
N THR A 9 -35.33 -67.59 -14.63
CA THR A 9 -34.42 -68.02 -13.56
C THR A 9 -33.14 -67.19 -13.60
N LEU A 10 -32.81 -66.55 -12.48
CA LEU A 10 -31.56 -65.83 -12.29
C LEU A 10 -30.65 -66.62 -11.34
N ALA A 11 -29.42 -66.92 -11.75
CA ALA A 11 -28.46 -67.61 -10.90
C ALA A 11 -27.26 -66.71 -10.56
N PHE A 12 -26.95 -66.60 -9.27
CA PHE A 12 -25.90 -65.76 -8.71
C PHE A 12 -24.71 -66.62 -8.25
N PRO A 13 -23.62 -66.73 -9.03
CA PRO A 13 -22.52 -67.62 -8.72
C PRO A 13 -21.76 -67.14 -7.47
N ASN A 14 -21.75 -67.93 -6.40
CA ASN A 14 -21.04 -67.60 -5.16
C ASN A 14 -19.71 -68.36 -5.08
N GLY A 15 -18.59 -67.64 -5.00
CA GLY A 15 -17.24 -68.21 -4.90
C GLY A 15 -16.44 -68.19 -6.22
N GLN A 16 -15.29 -68.85 -6.24
CA GLN A 16 -14.39 -68.87 -7.39
C GLN A 16 -14.89 -69.84 -8.46
N ARG A 17 -14.99 -69.36 -9.71
CA ARG A 17 -15.40 -70.17 -10.84
C ARG A 17 -14.28 -71.13 -11.25
N LEU A 18 -14.63 -72.39 -11.51
CA LEU A 18 -13.73 -73.36 -12.13
C LEU A 18 -13.52 -72.96 -13.61
N ASN A 19 -12.33 -72.47 -13.95
CA ASN A 19 -12.01 -71.99 -15.30
C ASN A 19 -11.89 -73.16 -16.30
N ARG A 20 -12.98 -73.47 -17.01
CA ARG A 20 -13.01 -74.39 -18.17
C ARG A 20 -13.30 -73.62 -19.48
N GLY A 21 -12.48 -72.62 -19.80
CA GLY A 21 -12.44 -72.01 -21.14
C GLY A 21 -13.50 -70.94 -21.49
N ARG A 22 -14.46 -70.60 -20.61
CA ARG A 22 -15.40 -69.47 -20.83
C ARG A 22 -15.29 -68.43 -19.72
N SER A 23 -15.13 -67.16 -20.10
CA SER A 23 -14.78 -66.05 -19.21
C SER A 23 -15.97 -65.36 -18.50
N SER A 24 -17.23 -65.54 -18.93
CA SER A 24 -18.39 -64.89 -18.25
C SER A 24 -19.60 -65.81 -18.04
N PRO A 25 -20.50 -65.48 -17.10
CA PRO A 25 -21.89 -65.94 -17.12
C PRO A 25 -22.55 -65.50 -18.44
N GLY A 26 -23.52 -66.27 -18.92
CA GLY A 26 -24.19 -66.01 -20.19
C GLY A 26 -25.69 -66.25 -20.11
N VAL A 27 -26.34 -66.20 -21.26
CA VAL A 27 -27.76 -66.51 -21.41
C VAL A 27 -27.93 -68.01 -21.66
N TYR A 28 -28.91 -68.63 -21.01
CA TYR A 28 -29.28 -70.03 -21.17
C TYR A 28 -30.69 -70.11 -21.73
N ALA A 29 -30.85 -70.94 -22.76
CA ALA A 29 -32.14 -71.35 -23.30
C ALA A 29 -32.13 -72.88 -23.35
N PHE A 30 -32.48 -73.49 -22.21
CA PHE A 30 -32.26 -74.89 -21.85
C PHE A 30 -30.76 -75.30 -21.77
N LEU A 31 -29.95 -74.92 -22.75
CA LEU A 31 -28.49 -75.08 -22.82
C LEU A 31 -27.79 -73.71 -22.86
N PRO A 32 -26.50 -73.62 -22.47
CA PRO A 32 -25.73 -72.38 -22.56
C PRO A 32 -25.60 -71.89 -24.00
N THR A 33 -25.73 -70.58 -24.20
CA THR A 33 -25.34 -69.89 -25.45
C THR A 33 -23.85 -69.50 -25.42
N GLU A 34 -23.32 -69.00 -26.54
CA GLU A 34 -21.96 -68.41 -26.60
C GLU A 34 -21.97 -66.91 -26.23
N MET A 35 -23.15 -66.36 -25.94
CA MET A 35 -23.37 -64.94 -25.70
C MET A 35 -22.68 -64.46 -24.41
N VAL A 36 -21.71 -63.56 -24.57
CA VAL A 36 -20.99 -62.89 -23.49
C VAL A 36 -21.73 -61.62 -23.10
N THR A 37 -22.45 -61.66 -21.97
CA THR A 37 -23.31 -60.55 -21.54
C THR A 37 -22.60 -59.48 -20.72
N ASN A 38 -21.45 -59.82 -20.11
CA ASN A 38 -20.79 -59.07 -19.02
C ASN A 38 -21.61 -58.94 -17.73
N PHE A 39 -22.77 -59.62 -17.63
CA PHE A 39 -23.51 -59.68 -16.37
C PHE A 39 -22.85 -60.66 -15.40
N PRO A 40 -22.74 -60.32 -14.12
CA PRO A 40 -22.15 -61.19 -13.10
C PRO A 40 -23.12 -62.29 -12.60
N PHE A 41 -24.24 -62.48 -13.28
CA PHE A 41 -25.26 -63.49 -13.00
C PHE A 41 -25.73 -64.13 -14.31
N ILE A 42 -26.31 -65.32 -14.20
CA ILE A 42 -26.84 -66.10 -15.34
C ILE A 42 -28.32 -65.78 -15.51
N ILE A 43 -28.76 -65.65 -16.75
CA ILE A 43 -30.18 -65.53 -17.11
C ILE A 43 -30.58 -66.80 -17.86
N GLN A 44 -31.56 -67.53 -17.32
CA GLN A 44 -32.16 -68.68 -17.99
C GLN A 44 -33.65 -68.42 -18.22
N ALA A 45 -34.07 -68.53 -19.47
CA ALA A 45 -35.47 -68.46 -19.90
C ALA A 45 -35.62 -69.15 -21.26
N ASP A 46 -36.84 -69.23 -21.77
CA ASP A 46 -37.19 -69.78 -23.08
C ASP A 46 -36.93 -68.78 -24.22
N PHE A 47 -35.67 -68.34 -24.37
CA PHE A 47 -35.28 -67.42 -25.43
C PHE A 47 -35.29 -68.06 -26.83
N PHE A 48 -35.77 -67.32 -27.82
CA PHE A 48 -35.54 -67.62 -29.23
C PHE A 48 -34.09 -67.31 -29.61
N LEU A 49 -33.41 -68.30 -30.19
CA LEU A 49 -31.99 -68.22 -30.57
C LEU A 49 -31.81 -67.98 -32.06
N ALA A 50 -30.67 -67.39 -32.43
CA ALA A 50 -30.20 -67.43 -33.81
C ALA A 50 -29.92 -68.88 -34.25
N SER A 51 -29.89 -69.15 -35.56
CA SER A 51 -29.66 -70.50 -36.09
C SER A 51 -28.33 -71.13 -35.63
N SER A 52 -27.30 -70.32 -35.37
CA SER A 52 -26.01 -70.78 -34.83
C SER A 52 -26.07 -71.15 -33.34
N ARG A 53 -27.14 -70.79 -32.63
CA ARG A 53 -27.30 -70.85 -31.16
C ARG A 53 -26.27 -70.06 -30.36
N GLU A 54 -25.44 -69.26 -31.02
CA GLU A 54 -24.43 -68.44 -30.36
C GLU A 54 -25.07 -67.28 -29.58
N THR A 55 -26.17 -66.72 -30.09
CA THR A 55 -26.84 -65.54 -29.54
C THR A 55 -28.37 -65.69 -29.51
N ILE A 56 -29.04 -64.87 -28.69
CA ILE A 56 -30.50 -64.71 -28.71
C ILE A 56 -30.91 -63.67 -29.76
N LEU A 57 -32.12 -63.80 -30.31
CA LEU A 57 -32.70 -62.80 -31.22
C LEU A 57 -33.18 -61.56 -30.44
N LEU A 58 -32.38 -60.49 -30.42
CA LEU A 58 -32.63 -59.29 -29.60
C LEU A 58 -33.78 -58.40 -30.12
N ASP A 59 -34.12 -58.51 -31.38
CA ASP A 59 -35.21 -57.81 -32.07
C ASP A 59 -36.57 -58.54 -31.94
N ASN A 60 -36.56 -59.77 -31.41
CA ASN A 60 -37.77 -60.56 -31.22
C ASN A 60 -38.58 -60.06 -30.01
N LYS A 61 -39.88 -59.79 -30.22
CA LYS A 61 -40.80 -59.29 -29.18
C LYS A 61 -40.91 -60.21 -27.95
N TRP A 62 -40.82 -61.52 -28.13
CA TRP A 62 -40.84 -62.49 -27.02
C TRP A 62 -39.60 -62.34 -26.13
N ASN A 63 -38.42 -62.31 -26.73
CA ASN A 63 -37.17 -62.13 -26.01
C ASN A 63 -37.10 -60.76 -25.32
N GLN A 64 -37.63 -59.71 -25.97
CA GLN A 64 -37.75 -58.38 -25.35
C GLN A 64 -38.65 -58.43 -24.11
N GLY A 65 -39.81 -59.06 -24.18
CA GLY A 65 -40.70 -59.24 -23.02
C GLY A 65 -40.01 -59.96 -21.85
N ILE A 66 -39.23 -61.02 -22.13
CA ILE A 66 -38.42 -61.70 -21.11
C ILE A 66 -37.39 -60.71 -20.50
N LEU A 67 -36.63 -60.01 -21.34
CA LEU A 67 -35.59 -59.08 -20.88
C LEU A 67 -36.18 -57.92 -20.07
N ASP A 68 -37.38 -57.44 -20.40
CA ASP A 68 -38.09 -56.39 -19.67
C ASP A 68 -38.47 -56.81 -18.24
N CYS A 69 -38.66 -58.12 -18.00
CA CYS A 69 -38.93 -58.66 -16.68
C CYS A 69 -37.67 -58.92 -15.83
N VAL A 70 -36.49 -59.08 -16.47
CA VAL A 70 -35.22 -59.35 -15.76
C VAL A 70 -34.89 -58.30 -14.69
N PRO A 71 -35.03 -56.98 -14.90
CA PRO A 71 -34.73 -55.99 -13.88
C PRO A 71 -35.52 -56.17 -12.58
N SER A 72 -36.82 -56.42 -12.67
CA SER A 72 -37.68 -56.59 -11.49
C SER A 72 -37.36 -57.89 -10.75
N ALA A 73 -37.12 -58.98 -11.48
CA ALA A 73 -36.69 -60.25 -10.90
C ALA A 73 -35.34 -60.13 -10.18
N PHE A 74 -34.37 -59.45 -10.81
CA PHE A 74 -33.05 -59.19 -10.25
C PHE A 74 -33.15 -58.38 -8.95
N VAL A 75 -33.84 -57.24 -8.98
CA VAL A 75 -33.95 -56.33 -7.82
C VAL A 75 -34.60 -57.04 -6.64
N SER A 76 -35.66 -57.82 -6.88
CA SER A 76 -36.34 -58.57 -5.83
C SER A 76 -35.43 -59.63 -5.20
N ALA A 77 -34.71 -60.40 -6.02
CA ALA A 77 -33.75 -61.39 -5.56
C ALA A 77 -32.58 -60.75 -4.80
N PHE A 78 -32.05 -59.64 -5.31
CA PHE A 78 -30.93 -58.91 -4.72
C PHE A 78 -31.30 -58.30 -3.37
N ILE A 79 -32.47 -57.65 -3.25
CA ILE A 79 -32.96 -57.11 -1.98
C ILE A 79 -33.11 -58.22 -0.94
N SER A 80 -33.68 -59.36 -1.34
CA SER A 80 -33.80 -60.53 -0.47
C SER A 80 -32.42 -61.02 -0.01
N LEU A 81 -31.44 -61.09 -0.91
CA LEU A 81 -30.06 -61.49 -0.62
C LEU A 81 -29.36 -60.54 0.38
N VAL A 82 -29.52 -59.22 0.21
CA VAL A 82 -28.91 -58.22 1.09
C VAL A 82 -29.59 -58.19 2.46
N LYS A 83 -30.93 -58.27 2.52
CA LYS A 83 -31.73 -58.08 3.75
C LYS A 83 -31.96 -59.36 4.56
N SER A 84 -31.88 -60.56 3.97
CA SER A 84 -32.15 -61.85 4.67
C SER A 84 -31.09 -62.26 5.70
N SER A 85 -29.91 -61.62 5.69
CA SER A 85 -28.77 -61.96 6.55
C SER A 85 -28.90 -61.46 8.00
N LYS A 86 -30.02 -61.68 8.69
CA LYS A 86 -30.30 -61.06 10.01
C LYS A 86 -29.15 -61.22 11.04
N ASP A 87 -28.47 -62.36 11.08
CA ASP A 87 -27.42 -62.67 12.05
C ASP A 87 -25.97 -62.45 11.54
N ALA A 88 -25.77 -62.19 10.25
CA ALA A 88 -24.42 -62.03 9.70
C ALA A 88 -23.88 -60.61 9.92
N PRO A 89 -22.58 -60.38 10.16
CA PRO A 89 -22.04 -59.04 10.31
C PRO A 89 -22.15 -58.23 9.00
N VAL A 90 -22.26 -56.90 9.11
CA VAL A 90 -22.28 -55.95 7.96
C VAL A 90 -21.07 -56.16 7.04
N SER A 91 -19.92 -56.58 7.60
CA SER A 91 -18.71 -56.89 6.86
C SER A 91 -18.81 -58.04 5.85
N SER A 92 -19.84 -58.88 5.95
CA SER A 92 -20.08 -59.97 4.99
C SER A 92 -20.97 -59.57 3.80
N LEU A 93 -21.59 -58.39 3.83
CA LEU A 93 -22.50 -57.89 2.81
C LEU A 93 -21.83 -57.42 1.52
N PRO A 94 -20.66 -56.74 1.54
CA PRO A 94 -20.06 -56.15 0.32
C PRO A 94 -19.88 -57.13 -0.84
N ARG A 95 -19.60 -58.42 -0.58
CA ARG A 95 -19.49 -59.44 -1.62
C ARG A 95 -20.77 -59.62 -2.46
N MET A 96 -21.95 -59.40 -1.88
CA MET A 96 -23.23 -59.54 -2.58
C MET A 96 -23.40 -58.46 -3.66
N PHE A 97 -22.86 -57.27 -3.43
CA PHE A 97 -22.87 -56.16 -4.39
C PHE A 97 -22.05 -56.44 -5.65
N GLY A 98 -21.19 -57.47 -5.64
CA GLY A 98 -20.50 -57.96 -6.84
C GLY A 98 -21.43 -58.55 -7.90
N PHE A 99 -22.71 -58.82 -7.56
CA PHE A 99 -23.72 -59.27 -8.53
C PHE A 99 -24.38 -58.13 -9.31
N ILE A 100 -24.05 -56.87 -9.02
CA ILE A 100 -24.58 -55.73 -9.77
C ILE A 100 -23.89 -55.66 -11.14
N PRO A 101 -24.63 -55.55 -12.25
CA PRO A 101 -24.06 -55.50 -13.60
C PRO A 101 -23.42 -54.14 -13.89
N VAL A 102 -22.24 -53.88 -13.33
CA VAL A 102 -21.53 -52.59 -13.48
C VAL A 102 -20.95 -52.40 -14.88
N ASN A 103 -20.48 -53.48 -15.50
CA ASN A 103 -19.83 -53.45 -16.81
C ASN A 103 -20.86 -53.34 -17.94
N SER A 104 -20.55 -52.54 -18.97
CA SER A 104 -21.37 -52.47 -20.18
C SER A 104 -21.34 -53.79 -20.93
N SER A 105 -22.48 -54.13 -21.52
CA SER A 105 -22.62 -55.26 -22.42
C SER A 105 -22.28 -54.84 -23.85
N PRO A 106 -21.72 -55.72 -24.70
CA PRO A 106 -21.60 -55.45 -26.13
C PRO A 106 -22.98 -55.35 -26.83
N TYR A 107 -24.06 -55.74 -26.16
CA TYR A 107 -25.43 -55.71 -26.70
C TYR A 107 -26.24 -54.54 -26.14
N PRO A 108 -26.74 -53.61 -26.99
CA PRO A 108 -27.53 -52.45 -26.55
C PRO A 108 -28.76 -52.80 -25.71
N ALA A 109 -29.49 -53.87 -26.08
CA ALA A 109 -30.66 -54.33 -25.34
C ALA A 109 -30.33 -54.72 -23.88
N LEU A 110 -29.17 -55.35 -23.65
CA LEU A 110 -28.73 -55.68 -22.30
C LEU A 110 -28.24 -54.45 -21.52
N ASN A 111 -27.73 -53.42 -22.20
CA ASN A 111 -27.45 -52.14 -21.56
C ASN A 111 -28.74 -51.46 -21.08
N ALA A 112 -29.85 -51.57 -21.82
CA ALA A 112 -31.15 -51.09 -21.36
C ALA A 112 -31.63 -51.83 -20.10
N VAL A 113 -31.45 -53.16 -20.04
CA VAL A 113 -31.72 -53.97 -18.83
C VAL A 113 -30.85 -53.50 -17.66
N ARG A 114 -29.54 -53.30 -17.89
CA ARG A 114 -28.58 -52.80 -16.89
C ARG A 114 -28.98 -51.43 -16.33
N GLU A 115 -29.34 -50.47 -17.19
CA GLU A 115 -29.78 -49.14 -16.74
C GLU A 115 -31.13 -49.20 -16.00
N THR A 116 -32.03 -50.10 -16.40
CA THR A 116 -33.31 -50.32 -15.68
C THR A 116 -33.07 -50.93 -14.30
N ILE A 117 -32.11 -51.87 -14.18
CA ILE A 117 -31.67 -52.42 -12.89
C ILE A 117 -31.10 -51.29 -12.01
N LYS A 118 -30.22 -50.44 -12.56
CA LYS A 118 -29.66 -49.28 -11.84
C LYS A 118 -30.76 -48.37 -11.31
N ALA A 119 -31.67 -47.94 -12.19
CA ALA A 119 -32.75 -47.02 -11.84
C ALA A 119 -33.62 -47.55 -10.69
N LYS A 120 -33.93 -48.85 -10.70
CA LYS A 120 -34.68 -49.51 -9.61
C LYS A 120 -33.86 -49.63 -8.32
N LEU A 121 -32.58 -50.01 -8.40
CA LEU A 121 -31.72 -50.15 -7.20
C LEU A 121 -31.46 -48.82 -6.48
N VAL A 122 -31.36 -47.71 -7.23
CA VAL A 122 -31.09 -46.37 -6.67
C VAL A 122 -32.24 -45.87 -5.79
N ASP A 123 -33.46 -46.35 -5.98
CA ASP A 123 -34.61 -45.98 -5.16
C ASP A 123 -34.81 -46.89 -3.93
N GLU A 124 -33.99 -47.92 -3.77
CA GLU A 124 -34.16 -48.95 -2.75
C GLU A 124 -33.20 -48.80 -1.57
N ASN A 125 -33.69 -49.13 -0.36
CA ASN A 125 -32.90 -49.10 0.87
C ASN A 125 -31.99 -50.34 0.96
N ILE A 126 -30.88 -50.31 0.23
CA ILE A 126 -29.94 -51.44 0.11
C ILE A 126 -28.54 -51.13 0.62
N VAL A 127 -28.11 -49.86 0.68
CA VAL A 127 -26.71 -49.51 0.99
C VAL A 127 -26.48 -49.54 2.50
N PRO A 128 -25.55 -50.37 3.01
CA PRO A 128 -25.27 -50.45 4.43
C PRO A 128 -24.53 -49.19 4.92
N CYS A 129 -25.09 -48.53 5.93
CA CYS A 129 -24.50 -47.37 6.59
C CYS A 129 -23.72 -47.77 7.84
N GLU A 130 -22.71 -46.98 8.19
CA GLU A 130 -22.00 -47.14 9.47
C GLU A 130 -22.98 -46.87 10.63
N SER A 131 -23.07 -47.80 11.58
CA SER A 131 -23.95 -47.72 12.75
C SER A 131 -23.16 -48.04 14.02
N TYR A 132 -23.36 -47.23 15.06
CA TYR A 132 -22.75 -47.41 16.38
C TYR A 132 -23.56 -48.31 17.31
N LEU A 133 -24.81 -48.60 16.93
CA LEU A 133 -25.67 -49.60 17.56
C LEU A 133 -25.56 -50.88 16.73
N GLU A 134 -25.56 -52.07 17.33
CA GLU A 134 -25.45 -53.38 16.65
C GLU A 134 -26.59 -53.71 15.65
N ARG A 135 -27.38 -52.71 15.25
CA ARG A 135 -28.43 -52.80 14.25
C ARG A 135 -27.91 -52.37 12.89
N LYS A 136 -28.29 -53.13 11.86
CA LYS A 136 -28.00 -52.80 10.46
C LYS A 136 -28.91 -51.66 9.99
N ILE A 137 -28.32 -50.59 9.46
CA ILE A 137 -29.05 -49.47 8.88
C ILE A 137 -28.78 -49.48 7.37
N PHE A 138 -29.86 -49.47 6.59
CA PHE A 138 -29.80 -49.37 5.13
C PHE A 138 -30.44 -48.07 4.67
N GLN A 139 -29.88 -47.45 3.65
CA GLN A 139 -30.40 -46.23 3.01
C GLN A 139 -30.32 -46.35 1.49
N LYS A 140 -30.98 -45.43 0.79
CA LYS A 140 -30.89 -45.30 -0.67
C LYS A 140 -29.50 -44.81 -1.07
N PRO A 141 -28.91 -45.28 -2.18
CA PRO A 141 -27.61 -44.81 -2.66
C PRO A 141 -27.39 -43.28 -2.67
N PRO A 142 -28.35 -42.44 -3.12
CA PRO A 142 -28.17 -40.97 -3.16
C PRO A 142 -28.09 -40.31 -1.77
N GLU A 143 -28.57 -41.01 -0.73
CA GLU A 143 -28.62 -40.56 0.65
C GLU A 143 -27.37 -41.00 1.44
N VAL A 144 -26.44 -41.73 0.80
CA VAL A 144 -25.23 -42.23 1.43
C VAL A 144 -24.00 -41.50 0.86
N GLY A 145 -23.11 -41.08 1.75
CA GLY A 145 -21.84 -40.45 1.41
C GLY A 145 -20.66 -41.34 1.77
N ARG A 146 -19.67 -41.41 0.87
CA ARG A 146 -18.38 -42.04 1.15
C ARG A 146 -17.50 -41.12 1.98
N LEU A 147 -16.76 -41.68 2.92
CA LEU A 147 -15.73 -40.95 3.67
C LEU A 147 -14.38 -41.13 2.98
N MET A 148 -13.48 -40.17 3.17
CA MET A 148 -12.13 -40.34 2.63
C MET A 148 -11.34 -41.40 3.42
N PRO A 149 -10.45 -42.17 2.78
CA PRO A 149 -9.61 -43.16 3.44
C PRO A 149 -8.80 -42.64 4.65
N PRO A 150 -8.14 -41.46 4.60
CA PRO A 150 -7.42 -40.93 5.77
C PRO A 150 -8.35 -40.67 6.95
N PHE A 151 -9.59 -40.23 6.69
CA PHE A 151 -10.57 -39.98 7.74
C PHE A 151 -11.03 -41.28 8.41
N TRP A 152 -11.07 -42.41 7.69
CA TRP A 152 -11.33 -43.72 8.31
C TRP A 152 -10.26 -44.13 9.32
N ASP A 153 -9.00 -43.75 9.11
CA ASP A 153 -7.93 -44.00 10.07
C ASP A 153 -8.01 -43.09 11.30
N ILE A 154 -8.43 -41.84 11.10
CA ILE A 154 -8.78 -40.90 12.18
C ILE A 154 -9.90 -41.49 13.05
N LEU A 155 -11.00 -41.93 12.44
CA LEU A 155 -12.14 -42.54 13.14
C LEU A 155 -11.74 -43.83 13.86
N LYS A 156 -10.85 -44.64 13.27
CA LYS A 156 -10.32 -45.86 13.90
C LYS A 156 -9.51 -45.56 15.15
N LYS A 157 -8.66 -44.52 15.11
CA LYS A 157 -7.85 -44.09 16.26
C LYS A 157 -8.73 -43.47 17.35
N ALA A 158 -9.66 -42.59 16.98
CA ALA A 158 -10.63 -42.01 17.91
C ALA A 158 -11.47 -43.09 18.63
N ARG A 159 -11.83 -44.18 17.92
CA ARG A 159 -12.53 -45.33 18.50
C ARG A 159 -11.68 -46.11 19.51
N LYS A 160 -10.37 -46.27 19.25
CA LYS A 160 -9.45 -46.92 20.21
C LYS A 160 -9.31 -46.12 21.51
N GLU A 161 -9.50 -44.81 21.45
CA GLU A 161 -9.43 -43.90 22.62
C GLU A 161 -10.79 -43.65 23.30
N GLY A 162 -11.86 -44.35 22.87
CA GLY A 162 -13.18 -44.27 23.49
C GLY A 162 -13.94 -42.97 23.20
N LEU A 163 -13.61 -42.26 22.10
CA LEU A 163 -14.35 -41.09 21.65
C LEU A 163 -15.60 -41.53 20.85
N GLY A 164 -16.76 -41.30 21.43
CA GLY A 164 -18.06 -41.60 20.82
C GLY A 164 -18.47 -40.56 19.77
N LEU A 165 -18.26 -40.87 18.49
CA LEU A 165 -18.61 -39.99 17.36
C LEU A 165 -20.03 -40.27 16.85
N HIS A 166 -20.99 -40.25 17.76
CA HIS A 166 -22.37 -40.71 17.51
C HIS A 166 -23.15 -39.86 16.48
N ASN A 167 -22.64 -38.69 16.08
CA ASN A 167 -23.37 -37.68 15.30
C ASN A 167 -22.65 -37.16 14.04
N LEU A 168 -21.84 -37.97 13.34
CA LEU A 168 -21.21 -37.55 12.07
C LEU A 168 -22.22 -37.33 10.91
N SER A 169 -23.52 -37.54 11.12
CA SER A 169 -24.57 -37.41 10.11
C SER A 169 -25.20 -36.00 10.06
N SER A 170 -24.40 -34.94 9.95
CA SER A 170 -24.89 -33.55 10.06
C SER A 170 -25.41 -32.94 8.74
N HIS A 171 -25.44 -33.68 7.62
CA HIS A 171 -25.86 -33.15 6.31
C HIS A 171 -27.04 -33.93 5.69
N GLY A 172 -27.80 -34.69 6.47
CA GLY A 172 -28.89 -35.54 5.95
C GLY A 172 -28.41 -36.76 5.15
N ARG A 173 -27.13 -36.83 4.74
CA ARG A 173 -26.50 -38.04 4.20
C ARG A 173 -25.85 -38.88 5.30
N ARG A 174 -26.10 -40.19 5.29
CA ARG A 174 -25.43 -41.14 6.20
C ARG A 174 -24.09 -41.58 5.63
N VAL A 175 -23.17 -41.94 6.53
CA VAL A 175 -21.84 -42.43 6.16
C VAL A 175 -21.93 -43.89 5.70
N LEU A 176 -21.31 -44.22 4.57
CA LEU A 176 -21.16 -45.58 4.06
C LEU A 176 -20.45 -46.48 5.08
N SER A 177 -20.84 -47.75 5.19
CA SER A 177 -20.14 -48.67 6.08
C SER A 177 -18.67 -48.88 5.67
N ARG A 178 -17.75 -48.89 6.63
CA ARG A 178 -16.31 -49.07 6.41
C ARG A 178 -15.96 -50.34 5.62
N SER A 179 -16.70 -51.42 5.85
CA SER A 179 -16.43 -52.68 5.15
C SER A 179 -16.72 -52.59 3.65
N PHE A 180 -17.59 -51.67 3.25
CA PHE A 180 -18.00 -51.48 1.87
C PHE A 180 -17.23 -50.33 1.18
N ASP A 181 -16.71 -49.36 1.93
CA ASP A 181 -15.86 -48.27 1.40
C ASP A 181 -14.42 -48.74 1.16
N ARG A 182 -14.22 -49.58 0.13
CA ARG A 182 -12.92 -50.10 -0.31
C ARG A 182 -12.78 -50.01 -1.82
N GLU A 183 -11.56 -49.86 -2.30
CA GLU A 183 -11.22 -49.70 -3.74
C GLU A 183 -11.85 -50.77 -4.64
N ASN A 184 -11.88 -52.02 -4.16
CA ASN A 184 -12.46 -53.16 -4.87
C ASN A 184 -13.99 -53.07 -5.08
N TYR A 185 -14.67 -52.10 -4.49
CA TYR A 185 -16.09 -51.82 -4.68
C TYR A 185 -16.38 -50.47 -5.35
N ASP A 186 -15.35 -49.70 -5.73
CA ASP A 186 -15.50 -48.36 -6.31
C ASP A 186 -16.41 -48.36 -7.54
N GLN A 187 -16.19 -49.29 -8.47
CA GLN A 187 -17.01 -49.41 -9.69
C GLN A 187 -18.49 -49.63 -9.38
N VAL A 188 -18.82 -50.34 -8.29
CA VAL A 188 -20.20 -50.58 -7.87
C VAL A 188 -20.79 -49.34 -7.21
N LEU A 189 -20.03 -48.66 -6.35
CA LEU A 189 -20.44 -47.43 -5.68
C LEU A 189 -20.68 -46.30 -6.70
N ASP A 190 -19.79 -46.17 -7.69
CA ASP A 190 -19.92 -45.22 -8.79
C ASP A 190 -21.13 -45.53 -9.67
N PHE A 191 -21.35 -46.82 -9.98
CA PHE A 191 -22.52 -47.26 -10.74
C PHE A 191 -23.83 -46.91 -10.03
N LEU A 192 -23.89 -47.05 -8.69
CA LEU A 192 -25.04 -46.66 -7.86
C LEU A 192 -25.12 -45.15 -7.58
N GLY A 193 -24.11 -44.36 -7.96
CA GLY A 193 -24.07 -42.92 -7.74
C GLY A 193 -23.75 -42.50 -6.30
N VAL A 194 -23.11 -43.37 -5.51
CA VAL A 194 -22.70 -43.06 -4.12
C VAL A 194 -21.43 -42.22 -4.17
N LYS A 195 -21.56 -40.91 -3.98
CA LYS A 195 -20.44 -39.97 -4.03
C LYS A 195 -19.72 -39.81 -2.69
N HIS A 196 -18.50 -39.28 -2.73
CA HIS A 196 -17.87 -38.73 -1.53
C HIS A 196 -18.73 -37.60 -0.96
N VAL A 197 -18.70 -37.42 0.36
CA VAL A 197 -19.30 -36.25 1.01
C VAL A 197 -18.60 -35.02 0.43
N GLU A 198 -19.31 -34.27 -0.42
CA GLU A 198 -18.80 -33.11 -1.15
C GLU A 198 -18.49 -31.98 -0.16
N ASP A 199 -17.21 -31.77 0.12
CA ASP A 199 -16.68 -30.49 0.57
C ASP A 199 -15.54 -30.13 -0.40
N GLU A 200 -15.72 -29.05 -1.19
CA GLU A 200 -14.69 -28.49 -2.08
C GLU A 200 -13.32 -28.35 -1.38
N CYS A 201 -13.35 -28.07 -0.08
CA CYS A 201 -12.16 -27.92 0.75
C CYS A 201 -11.32 -29.20 0.84
N VAL A 202 -11.95 -30.37 0.74
CA VAL A 202 -11.31 -31.66 0.99
C VAL A 202 -10.62 -32.20 -0.27
N ASN A 203 -11.18 -31.95 -1.46
CA ASN A 203 -10.54 -32.27 -2.74
C ASN A 203 -9.28 -31.42 -2.99
N GLU A 204 -9.22 -30.19 -2.45
CA GLU A 204 -8.02 -29.34 -2.52
C GLU A 204 -6.93 -29.75 -1.51
N VAL A 205 -7.30 -30.21 -0.31
CA VAL A 205 -6.37 -30.83 0.67
C VAL A 205 -5.73 -32.09 0.08
N GLN A 206 -6.41 -32.78 -0.83
CA GLN A 206 -5.88 -33.97 -1.52
C GLN A 206 -4.76 -33.66 -2.53
N ARG A 207 -4.73 -32.44 -3.08
CA ARG A 207 -3.77 -32.02 -4.11
C ARG A 207 -2.54 -31.29 -3.54
N ASN A 208 -2.63 -30.73 -2.34
CA ASN A 208 -1.56 -29.95 -1.74
C ASN A 208 -1.29 -30.36 -0.29
N VAL A 209 -0.01 -30.45 0.08
CA VAL A 209 0.51 -30.63 1.46
C VAL A 209 0.19 -29.39 2.31
N GLY A 210 -1.10 -29.11 2.52
CA GLY A 210 -1.60 -27.91 3.17
C GLY A 210 -1.76 -28.05 4.68
N LYS A 211 -1.75 -26.92 5.40
CA LYS A 211 -2.09 -26.87 6.84
C LYS A 211 -3.59 -26.76 7.02
N VAL A 212 -4.15 -27.63 7.86
CA VAL A 212 -5.57 -27.59 8.23
C VAL A 212 -5.76 -26.66 9.43
N ILE A 213 -6.76 -25.79 9.37
CA ILE A 213 -7.04 -24.80 10.41
C ILE A 213 -8.50 -24.84 10.86
N VAL A 214 -8.74 -24.47 12.12
CA VAL A 214 -10.07 -24.40 12.75
C VAL A 214 -10.28 -23.04 13.38
N SER A 215 -11.53 -22.56 13.37
CA SER A 215 -11.87 -21.33 14.09
C SER A 215 -11.81 -21.55 15.59
N GLN A 216 -11.16 -20.64 16.32
CA GLN A 216 -11.17 -20.65 17.79
C GLN A 216 -12.58 -20.42 18.36
N LYS A 217 -13.44 -19.72 17.62
CA LYS A 217 -14.84 -19.44 18.01
C LYS A 217 -15.81 -19.96 16.94
N PRO A 218 -16.78 -20.82 17.28
CA PRO A 218 -17.67 -21.45 16.30
C PRO A 218 -18.46 -20.45 15.44
N HIS A 219 -18.95 -19.37 16.04
CA HIS A 219 -19.72 -18.34 15.33
C HIS A 219 -18.90 -17.48 14.38
N TYR A 220 -17.56 -17.57 14.41
CA TYR A 220 -16.66 -16.93 13.45
C TYR A 220 -16.26 -17.87 12.30
N ALA A 221 -16.63 -19.16 12.36
CA ALA A 221 -16.19 -20.15 11.39
C ALA A 221 -16.64 -19.83 9.96
N SER A 222 -17.91 -19.43 9.76
CA SER A 222 -18.38 -19.04 8.42
C SER A 222 -17.63 -17.84 7.89
N TRP A 223 -17.44 -16.80 8.71
CA TRP A 223 -16.68 -15.60 8.32
C TRP A 223 -15.28 -15.96 7.83
N LEU A 224 -14.55 -16.76 8.61
CA LEU A 224 -13.20 -17.17 8.27
C LEU A 224 -13.14 -18.08 7.02
N ILE A 225 -14.08 -19.01 6.87
CA ILE A 225 -14.16 -19.89 5.70
C ILE A 225 -14.42 -19.07 4.43
N ASP A 226 -15.41 -18.18 4.46
CA ASP A 226 -15.82 -17.39 3.30
C ASP A 226 -14.68 -16.46 2.85
N TRP A 227 -14.01 -15.76 3.79
CA TRP A 227 -12.87 -14.92 3.46
C TRP A 227 -11.63 -15.71 3.04
N ASN A 228 -11.39 -16.90 3.59
CA ASN A 228 -10.28 -17.76 3.12
C ASN A 228 -10.45 -18.15 1.64
N ARG A 229 -11.69 -18.31 1.15
CA ARG A 229 -11.98 -18.53 -0.27
C ARG A 229 -11.68 -17.31 -1.12
N GLU A 230 -12.02 -16.10 -0.65
CA GLU A 230 -11.66 -14.85 -1.33
C GLU A 230 -10.14 -14.67 -1.44
N PHE A 231 -9.40 -15.16 -0.44
CA PHE A 231 -7.94 -15.24 -0.47
C PHE A 231 -7.40 -16.48 -1.21
N GLN A 232 -8.23 -17.18 -1.99
CA GLN A 232 -7.84 -18.35 -2.81
C GLN A 232 -7.15 -19.46 -2.00
N CYS A 233 -7.50 -19.64 -0.73
CA CYS A 233 -6.84 -20.58 0.19
C CYS A 233 -5.30 -20.41 0.21
N SER A 234 -4.83 -19.17 0.04
CA SER A 234 -3.42 -18.82 -0.11
C SER A 234 -2.55 -19.40 1.02
N GLY A 235 -1.35 -19.86 0.65
CA GLY A 235 -0.42 -20.52 1.57
C GLY A 235 -0.80 -21.95 1.94
N GLY A 236 -1.69 -22.58 1.15
CA GLY A 236 -2.11 -23.97 1.36
C GLY A 236 -2.82 -24.16 2.69
N ARG A 237 -3.61 -23.19 3.14
CA ARG A 237 -4.34 -23.25 4.41
C ARG A 237 -5.82 -23.49 4.14
N PHE A 238 -6.34 -24.54 4.78
CA PHE A 238 -7.69 -25.01 4.54
C PHE A 238 -8.47 -25.08 5.84
N PHE A 239 -9.61 -24.40 5.90
CA PHE A 239 -10.49 -24.46 7.06
C PHE A 239 -11.29 -25.75 7.07
N VAL A 240 -11.40 -26.38 8.24
CA VAL A 240 -12.35 -27.47 8.46
C VAL A 240 -13.78 -26.99 8.15
N PRO A 241 -14.63 -27.77 7.47
CA PRO A 241 -16.01 -27.38 7.16
C PRO A 241 -16.80 -26.93 8.39
N LYS A 242 -17.67 -25.92 8.22
CA LYS A 242 -18.45 -25.29 9.30
C LYS A 242 -19.21 -26.32 10.14
N SER A 243 -19.92 -27.23 9.48
CA SER A 243 -20.68 -28.32 10.09
C SER A 243 -19.81 -29.25 10.95
N THR A 244 -18.59 -29.53 10.50
CA THR A 244 -17.64 -30.34 11.27
C THR A 244 -17.13 -29.56 12.50
N GLN A 245 -16.86 -28.27 12.37
CA GLN A 245 -16.50 -27.42 13.52
C GLN A 245 -17.64 -27.31 14.54
N GLU A 246 -18.89 -27.22 14.08
CA GLU A 246 -20.09 -27.22 14.93
C GLU A 246 -20.26 -28.57 15.66
N ALA A 247 -20.03 -29.69 14.97
CA ALA A 247 -20.08 -31.02 15.58
C ALA A 247 -18.97 -31.21 16.64
N ILE A 248 -17.76 -30.69 16.39
CA ILE A 248 -16.66 -30.67 17.38
C ILE A 248 -17.08 -29.89 18.63
N GLN A 249 -17.79 -28.76 18.46
CA GLN A 249 -18.24 -27.94 19.58
C GLN A 249 -19.29 -28.65 20.44
N LEU A 250 -20.14 -29.49 19.83
CA LEU A 250 -21.14 -30.29 20.54
C LEU A 250 -20.55 -31.54 21.22
N CYS A 251 -19.27 -31.85 21.01
CA CYS A 251 -18.61 -33.00 21.62
C CYS A 251 -18.34 -32.75 23.12
N SER A 252 -18.79 -33.69 23.96
CA SER A 252 -18.59 -33.66 25.41
C SER A 252 -17.11 -33.66 25.83
N ARG A 253 -16.21 -34.16 24.98
CA ARG A 253 -14.75 -34.16 25.17
C ARG A 253 -14.01 -33.19 24.23
N ARG A 254 -14.63 -32.06 23.87
CA ARG A 254 -14.07 -31.08 22.92
C ARG A 254 -12.62 -30.69 23.16
N HIS A 255 -12.19 -30.50 24.42
CA HIS A 255 -10.82 -30.08 24.74
C HIS A 255 -9.81 -31.18 24.45
N THR A 256 -10.16 -32.44 24.76
CA THR A 256 -9.36 -33.60 24.40
C THR A 256 -9.28 -33.76 22.88
N LEU A 257 -10.39 -33.57 22.17
CA LEU A 257 -10.44 -33.68 20.72
C LEU A 257 -9.64 -32.57 20.01
N LEU A 258 -9.76 -31.31 20.44
CA LEU A 258 -8.99 -30.19 19.88
C LEU A 258 -7.50 -30.32 20.17
N LYS A 259 -7.14 -30.76 21.39
CA LYS A 259 -5.75 -31.05 21.75
C LYS A 259 -5.18 -32.16 20.88
N TRP A 260 -5.92 -33.25 20.71
CA TRP A 260 -5.54 -34.35 19.84
C TRP A 260 -5.38 -33.90 18.37
N LEU A 261 -6.31 -33.11 17.84
CA LEU A 261 -6.22 -32.54 16.49
C LEU A 261 -4.98 -31.64 16.34
N SER A 262 -4.62 -30.89 17.38
CA SER A 262 -3.42 -30.06 17.38
C SER A 262 -2.15 -30.90 17.44
N ASP A 263 -2.06 -31.85 18.36
CA ASP A 263 -0.86 -32.65 18.63
C ASP A 263 -0.57 -33.67 17.51
N GLU A 264 -1.60 -34.39 17.05
CA GLU A 264 -1.45 -35.52 16.11
C GLU A 264 -1.64 -35.11 14.64
N MET A 265 -2.52 -34.13 14.38
CA MET A 265 -2.86 -33.69 13.01
C MET A 265 -2.29 -32.32 12.66
N LYS A 266 -1.55 -31.68 13.58
CA LYS A 266 -0.99 -30.33 13.42
C LYS A 266 -2.04 -29.30 13.00
N VAL A 267 -3.29 -29.48 13.43
CA VAL A 267 -4.38 -28.54 13.15
C VAL A 267 -4.18 -27.29 14.00
N GLU A 268 -4.13 -26.13 13.35
CA GLU A 268 -3.95 -24.85 14.03
C GLU A 268 -5.32 -24.21 14.33
N SER A 269 -5.51 -23.73 15.56
CA SER A 269 -6.70 -22.95 15.93
C SER A 269 -6.41 -21.46 15.78
N VAL A 270 -7.20 -20.77 14.96
CA VAL A 270 -7.01 -19.35 14.65
C VAL A 270 -8.25 -18.53 14.97
N ASN A 271 -8.04 -17.31 15.46
CA ASN A 271 -9.07 -16.29 15.51
C ASN A 271 -8.93 -15.34 14.30
N VAL A 272 -9.82 -14.34 14.21
CA VAL A 272 -9.84 -13.40 13.07
C VAL A 272 -8.56 -12.57 13.00
N PHE A 273 -8.01 -12.14 14.13
CA PHE A 273 -6.75 -11.38 14.17
C PHE A 273 -5.56 -12.22 13.71
N ASN A 274 -5.41 -13.44 14.24
CA ASN A 274 -4.33 -14.36 13.85
C ASN A 274 -4.45 -14.72 12.37
N PHE A 275 -5.66 -14.96 11.88
CA PHE A 275 -5.90 -15.19 10.45
C PHE A 275 -5.48 -13.98 9.60
N ALA A 276 -5.86 -12.77 10.00
CA ALA A 276 -5.45 -11.54 9.32
C ALA A 276 -3.92 -11.36 9.27
N ALA A 277 -3.24 -11.61 10.39
CA ALA A 277 -1.78 -11.57 10.47
C ALA A 277 -1.11 -12.63 9.58
N LEU A 278 -1.68 -13.84 9.53
CA LEU A 278 -1.22 -14.90 8.64
C LEU A 278 -1.37 -14.51 7.17
N VAL A 279 -2.48 -13.87 6.79
CA VAL A 279 -2.71 -13.36 5.43
C VAL A 279 -1.74 -12.24 5.09
N THR A 280 -1.50 -11.29 6.01
CA THR A 280 -0.55 -10.18 5.82
C THR A 280 0.84 -10.67 5.41
N ASN A 281 1.36 -11.69 6.09
CA ASN A 281 2.68 -12.26 5.81
C ASN A 281 2.77 -12.92 4.42
N MET A 282 1.64 -13.35 3.84
CA MET A 282 1.60 -13.96 2.52
C MET A 282 1.47 -12.94 1.39
N LEU A 283 0.74 -11.85 1.64
CA LEU A 283 0.49 -10.78 0.67
C LEU A 283 1.76 -10.04 0.25
N ALA A 284 2.84 -10.13 1.04
CA ALA A 284 4.13 -9.52 0.69
C ALA A 284 4.77 -10.08 -0.61
N ALA A 285 4.27 -11.20 -1.14
CA ALA A 285 4.84 -11.89 -2.30
C ALA A 285 3.86 -12.10 -3.48
N ILE A 286 2.61 -11.62 -3.42
CA ILE A 286 1.52 -12.02 -4.34
C ILE A 286 0.64 -10.83 -4.78
N ASP A 287 -0.01 -11.01 -5.94
CA ASP A 287 -1.13 -10.28 -6.59
C ASP A 287 -1.74 -9.07 -5.84
N TRP A 288 -1.77 -7.92 -6.54
CA TRP A 288 -2.36 -6.67 -6.08
C TRP A 288 -3.85 -6.78 -5.76
N ASN A 289 -4.59 -7.65 -6.44
CA ASN A 289 -6.02 -7.84 -6.19
C ASN A 289 -6.26 -8.33 -4.75
N LEU A 290 -5.44 -9.27 -4.26
CA LEU A 290 -5.58 -9.80 -2.90
C LEU A 290 -5.31 -8.74 -1.81
N ALA A 291 -4.43 -7.78 -2.09
CA ALA A 291 -4.18 -6.67 -1.18
C ALA A 291 -5.40 -5.74 -1.06
N VAL A 292 -6.15 -5.52 -2.15
CA VAL A 292 -7.42 -4.79 -2.12
C VAL A 292 -8.46 -5.58 -1.33
N VAL A 293 -8.66 -6.87 -1.63
CA VAL A 293 -9.56 -7.76 -0.89
C VAL A 293 -9.26 -7.74 0.62
N TYR A 294 -7.99 -7.71 1.00
CA TYR A 294 -7.57 -7.66 2.40
C TYR A 294 -8.02 -6.38 3.12
N VAL A 295 -7.99 -5.22 2.46
CA VAL A 295 -8.52 -3.97 3.03
C VAL A 295 -10.03 -4.09 3.26
N HIS A 296 -10.77 -4.69 2.32
CA HIS A 296 -12.20 -4.95 2.51
C HIS A 296 -12.46 -5.92 3.67
N PHE A 297 -11.63 -6.95 3.83
CA PHE A 297 -11.70 -7.88 4.95
C PHE A 297 -11.52 -7.17 6.29
N LEU A 298 -10.51 -6.31 6.44
CA LEU A 298 -10.31 -5.55 7.69
C LEU A 298 -11.44 -4.57 7.95
N TYR A 299 -11.89 -3.84 6.92
CA TYR A 299 -13.02 -2.91 7.02
C TYR A 299 -14.28 -3.61 7.53
N HIS A 300 -14.66 -4.73 6.92
CA HIS A 300 -15.87 -5.46 7.33
C HIS A 300 -15.70 -6.20 8.66
N SER A 301 -14.49 -6.69 8.94
CA SER A 301 -14.20 -7.33 10.22
C SER A 301 -14.32 -6.33 11.37
N LEU A 302 -13.94 -5.07 11.15
CA LEU A 302 -14.19 -3.99 12.10
C LEU A 302 -15.68 -3.64 12.20
N SER A 303 -16.34 -3.40 11.06
CA SER A 303 -17.73 -2.93 11.05
C SER A 303 -18.73 -3.94 11.65
N LYS A 304 -18.43 -5.24 11.56
CA LYS A 304 -19.22 -6.33 12.14
C LYS A 304 -18.71 -6.80 13.52
N ASN A 305 -17.75 -6.09 14.13
CA ASN A 305 -17.18 -6.41 15.44
C ASN A 305 -16.50 -7.79 15.55
N TYR A 306 -15.90 -8.27 14.45
CA TYR A 306 -14.99 -9.43 14.46
C TYR A 306 -13.58 -9.05 14.91
N LEU A 307 -13.17 -7.79 14.68
CA LEU A 307 -11.93 -7.18 15.16
C LEU A 307 -12.24 -5.89 15.91
N SER A 308 -11.44 -5.60 16.94
CA SER A 308 -11.42 -4.33 17.65
C SER A 308 -10.62 -3.26 16.90
N GLU A 309 -10.83 -1.98 17.25
CA GLU A 309 -10.08 -0.86 16.66
C GLU A 309 -8.56 -1.03 16.85
N GLN A 310 -8.12 -1.48 18.05
CA GLN A 310 -6.71 -1.70 18.35
C GLN A 310 -6.09 -2.84 17.53
N GLU A 311 -6.83 -3.92 17.31
CA GLU A 311 -6.40 -5.04 16.47
C GLU A 311 -6.21 -4.59 15.02
N VAL A 312 -7.13 -3.78 14.49
CA VAL A 312 -7.02 -3.22 13.14
C VAL A 312 -5.83 -2.29 13.02
N ILE A 313 -5.60 -1.40 14.00
CA ILE A 313 -4.41 -0.53 14.02
C ILE A 313 -3.14 -1.37 13.92
N ASN A 314 -3.03 -2.44 14.72
CA ASN A 314 -1.86 -3.32 14.71
C ASN A 314 -1.67 -4.01 13.35
N LEU A 315 -2.73 -4.47 12.71
CA LEU A 315 -2.69 -5.11 11.39
C LEU A 315 -2.33 -4.13 10.28
N CYS A 316 -2.80 -2.89 10.36
CA CYS A 316 -2.56 -1.85 9.34
C CYS A 316 -1.10 -1.36 9.29
N VAL A 317 -0.31 -1.55 10.36
CA VAL A 317 1.11 -1.15 10.38
C VAL A 317 1.93 -1.91 9.33
N GLY A 318 1.74 -3.23 9.23
CA GLY A 318 2.46 -4.10 8.29
C GLY A 318 1.67 -4.47 7.03
N MET A 319 0.42 -4.02 6.92
CA MET A 319 -0.46 -4.35 5.80
C MET A 319 0.10 -3.84 4.46
N PRO A 320 0.30 -4.67 3.43
CA PRO A 320 0.66 -4.19 2.10
C PRO A 320 -0.46 -3.35 1.47
N ILE A 321 -0.08 -2.31 0.71
CA ILE A 321 -1.04 -1.46 -0.01
C ILE A 321 -0.69 -1.39 -1.49
N VAL A 322 -1.69 -1.18 -2.35
CA VAL A 322 -1.50 -1.07 -3.80
C VAL A 322 -1.28 0.40 -4.17
N ASP A 323 -0.19 0.65 -4.90
CA ASP A 323 0.10 1.98 -5.44
C ASP A 323 -0.72 2.27 -6.71
N ASN A 324 -0.66 3.50 -7.22
CA ASN A 324 -1.35 3.90 -8.45
C ASN A 324 -0.84 3.25 -9.75
N TYR A 325 0.15 2.35 -9.69
CA TYR A 325 0.60 1.52 -10.81
C TYR A 325 0.20 0.05 -10.65
N GLY A 326 -0.60 -0.29 -9.63
CA GLY A 326 -0.97 -1.67 -9.35
C GLY A 326 0.16 -2.46 -8.67
N ARG A 327 1.16 -1.81 -8.07
CA ARG A 327 2.26 -2.49 -7.36
C ARG A 327 1.97 -2.59 -5.87
N VAL A 328 2.26 -3.76 -5.30
CA VAL A 328 2.08 -4.03 -3.87
C VAL A 328 3.26 -3.50 -3.07
N MET A 329 3.00 -2.56 -2.17
CA MET A 329 3.98 -1.90 -1.31
C MET A 329 3.86 -2.41 0.13
N ALA A 330 4.75 -3.32 0.51
CA ALA A 330 4.82 -3.85 1.87
C ALA A 330 5.44 -2.86 2.87
N ALA A 331 6.44 -2.08 2.43
CA ALA A 331 7.09 -1.06 3.24
C ALA A 331 6.74 0.35 2.75
N ARG A 332 6.52 1.27 3.69
CA ARG A 332 6.15 2.66 3.43
C ARG A 332 6.50 3.56 4.61
N LYS A 333 6.83 4.82 4.33
CA LYS A 333 6.99 5.88 5.34
C LYS A 333 5.77 6.79 5.43
N GLY A 334 5.01 6.89 4.35
CA GLY A 334 3.79 7.69 4.30
C GLY A 334 2.86 7.22 3.19
N VAL A 335 1.57 7.57 3.32
CA VAL A 335 0.54 7.23 2.34
C VAL A 335 -0.18 8.50 1.90
N LEU A 336 -0.21 8.73 0.60
CA LEU A 336 -1.00 9.79 -0.03
C LEU A 336 -2.35 9.21 -0.45
N VAL A 337 -3.41 9.97 -0.23
CA VAL A 337 -4.71 9.65 -0.84
C VAL A 337 -4.61 9.67 -2.37
N LEU A 338 -5.57 9.05 -3.05
CA LEU A 338 -5.62 9.01 -4.51
C LEU A 338 -5.46 10.38 -5.15
N ALA A 339 -4.89 10.42 -6.34
CA ALA A 339 -4.72 11.66 -7.09
C ALA A 339 -6.06 12.38 -7.35
N ASN A 340 -7.08 11.64 -7.80
CA ASN A 340 -8.34 12.21 -8.24
C ASN A 340 -9.02 13.04 -7.14
N GLY A 341 -9.26 14.32 -7.42
CA GLY A 341 -9.91 15.27 -6.50
C GLY A 341 -9.07 15.66 -5.26
N SER A 342 -7.81 15.24 -5.16
CA SER A 342 -6.98 15.54 -3.99
C SER A 342 -6.32 16.93 -4.05
N LYS A 343 -6.17 17.56 -2.87
CA LYS A 343 -5.52 18.87 -2.74
C LYS A 343 -4.01 18.76 -2.96
N TRP A 344 -3.40 17.65 -2.56
CA TRP A 344 -1.96 17.44 -2.75
C TRP A 344 -1.60 17.41 -4.25
N VAL A 345 -2.39 16.76 -5.12
CA VAL A 345 -2.18 16.81 -6.57
C VAL A 345 -2.37 18.22 -7.11
N SER A 346 -3.38 18.96 -6.65
CA SER A 346 -3.57 20.34 -7.11
C SER A 346 -2.38 21.25 -6.80
N LEU A 347 -1.64 20.98 -5.72
CA LEU A 347 -0.48 21.75 -5.28
C LEU A 347 0.85 21.23 -5.86
N ILE A 348 1.04 19.91 -5.86
CA ILE A 348 2.32 19.26 -6.15
C ILE A 348 2.35 18.69 -7.57
N GLY A 349 1.20 18.33 -8.14
CA GLY A 349 1.11 17.64 -9.43
C GLY A 349 1.22 16.13 -9.25
N SER A 350 2.41 15.57 -9.50
CA SER A 350 2.68 14.14 -9.34
C SER A 350 3.40 13.86 -8.02
N ASN A 351 3.32 12.63 -7.49
CA ASN A 351 3.99 12.25 -6.24
C ASN A 351 5.52 12.31 -6.40
N PRO A 352 6.22 13.28 -5.78
CA PRO A 352 7.67 13.45 -5.92
C PRO A 352 8.46 12.60 -4.91
N TRP A 353 7.80 11.92 -3.98
CA TRP A 353 8.40 11.29 -2.80
C TRP A 353 8.41 9.76 -2.85
N ARG A 354 8.30 9.18 -4.05
CA ARG A 354 8.29 7.72 -4.21
C ARG A 354 9.58 7.07 -3.73
N GLU A 355 10.71 7.67 -4.10
CA GLU A 355 12.04 7.25 -3.65
C GLU A 355 12.24 7.46 -2.14
N ASP A 356 11.48 8.37 -1.53
CA ASP A 356 11.47 8.59 -0.07
C ASP A 356 10.57 7.60 0.68
N GLY A 357 9.85 6.72 -0.04
CA GLY A 357 8.96 5.70 0.52
C GLY A 357 7.51 6.17 0.76
N PHE A 358 7.07 7.25 0.08
CA PHE A 358 5.66 7.67 0.09
C PHE A 358 4.88 7.02 -1.04
N VAL A 359 3.80 6.33 -0.66
CA VAL A 359 2.96 5.57 -1.60
C VAL A 359 1.68 6.34 -1.89
N GLU A 360 1.36 6.51 -3.17
CA GLU A 360 0.08 7.04 -3.62
C GLU A 360 -0.91 5.90 -3.80
N LEU A 361 -2.07 5.95 -3.14
CA LEU A 361 -3.09 4.90 -3.24
C LEU A 361 -3.64 4.77 -4.67
N GLY A 362 -3.75 3.53 -5.15
CA GLY A 362 -4.36 3.21 -6.45
C GLY A 362 -5.88 3.37 -6.48
N GLU A 363 -6.42 3.56 -7.69
CA GLU A 363 -7.86 3.80 -7.94
C GLU A 363 -8.74 2.60 -7.57
N ASP A 364 -8.15 1.42 -7.43
CA ASP A 364 -8.83 0.18 -7.03
C ASP A 364 -9.57 0.31 -5.69
N TYR A 365 -9.13 1.21 -4.81
CA TYR A 365 -9.77 1.47 -3.52
C TYR A 365 -11.02 2.38 -3.59
N LEU A 366 -11.34 2.95 -4.75
CA LEU A 366 -12.54 3.78 -4.95
C LEU A 366 -13.79 2.94 -5.24
N TYR A 367 -13.61 1.82 -5.93
CA TYR A 367 -14.72 1.04 -6.45
C TYR A 367 -15.45 0.28 -5.36
N SER A 368 -16.75 0.06 -5.58
CA SER A 368 -17.51 -0.88 -4.78
C SER A 368 -16.98 -2.30 -4.96
N GLY A 369 -17.03 -3.10 -3.91
CA GLY A 369 -16.52 -4.46 -3.90
C GLY A 369 -17.50 -5.41 -3.25
N LYS A 370 -17.66 -6.62 -3.80
CA LYS A 370 -18.48 -7.68 -3.21
C LYS A 370 -17.61 -8.92 -2.98
N PHE A 371 -17.36 -9.22 -1.72
CA PHE A 371 -16.47 -10.29 -1.28
C PHE A 371 -17.13 -11.04 -0.12
N ALA A 372 -17.00 -12.36 -0.04
CA ALA A 372 -17.52 -13.20 1.03
C ALA A 372 -19.02 -12.94 1.32
N GLY A 373 -19.80 -12.68 0.27
CA GLY A 373 -21.23 -12.36 0.36
C GLY A 373 -21.58 -10.97 0.92
N VAL A 374 -20.60 -10.13 1.26
CA VAL A 374 -20.79 -8.76 1.76
C VAL A 374 -20.41 -7.72 0.72
N SER A 375 -21.18 -6.63 0.64
CA SER A 375 -20.95 -5.52 -0.29
C SER A 375 -20.39 -4.31 0.44
N THR A 376 -19.39 -3.66 -0.16
CA THR A 376 -18.88 -2.36 0.25
C THR A 376 -19.34 -1.31 -0.76
N PRO A 377 -20.07 -0.25 -0.35
CA PRO A 377 -20.40 0.85 -1.23
C PRO A 377 -19.14 1.66 -1.60
N GLU A 378 -19.25 2.58 -2.56
CA GLU A 378 -18.13 3.45 -2.96
C GLU A 378 -17.75 4.43 -1.84
N ASN A 379 -16.44 4.61 -1.60
CA ASN A 379 -15.78 5.56 -0.68
C ASN A 379 -15.49 5.18 0.80
N PRO A 380 -16.24 4.32 1.53
CA PRO A 380 -15.91 3.96 2.92
C PRO A 380 -14.49 3.45 3.11
N ILE A 381 -13.95 2.73 2.13
CA ILE A 381 -12.57 2.22 2.17
C ILE A 381 -11.56 3.36 2.27
N ILE A 382 -11.78 4.48 1.58
CA ILE A 382 -10.89 5.65 1.68
C ILE A 382 -10.92 6.27 3.06
N HIS A 383 -12.10 6.33 3.69
CA HIS A 383 -12.20 6.79 5.07
C HIS A 383 -11.46 5.83 6.03
N PHE A 384 -11.60 4.53 5.83
CA PHE A 384 -10.88 3.50 6.58
C PHE A 384 -9.36 3.65 6.42
N LEU A 385 -8.85 3.80 5.19
CA LEU A 385 -7.43 3.98 4.90
C LEU A 385 -6.88 5.28 5.51
N LYS A 386 -7.65 6.38 5.48
CA LYS A 386 -7.27 7.63 6.15
C LYS A 386 -7.11 7.44 7.66
N ARG A 387 -8.04 6.72 8.28
CA ARG A 387 -8.10 6.54 9.74
C ARG A 387 -7.05 5.57 10.27
N TYR A 388 -6.87 4.42 9.62
CA TYR A 388 -6.06 3.31 10.16
C TYR A 388 -4.73 3.10 9.46
N VAL A 389 -4.61 3.50 8.19
CA VAL A 389 -3.35 3.36 7.41
C VAL A 389 -2.57 4.67 7.37
N GLY A 390 -3.20 5.79 7.71
CA GLY A 390 -2.57 7.12 7.70
C GLY A 390 -2.55 7.77 6.32
N ALA A 391 -3.41 7.32 5.38
CA ALA A 391 -3.56 7.96 4.08
C ALA A 391 -3.96 9.43 4.27
N SER A 392 -3.14 10.34 3.76
CA SER A 392 -3.26 11.75 4.07
C SER A 392 -3.34 12.61 2.81
N ASN A 393 -3.97 13.77 2.94
CA ASN A 393 -4.04 14.80 1.89
C ASN A 393 -3.45 16.10 2.44
N VAL A 394 -3.07 17.06 1.59
CA VAL A 394 -2.74 18.41 2.05
C VAL A 394 -4.00 19.01 2.69
N PRO A 395 -3.95 19.59 3.91
CA PRO A 395 -2.77 19.98 4.70
C PRO A 395 -2.33 19.02 5.82
N ASP A 396 -2.85 17.80 5.87
CA ASP A 396 -2.60 16.87 6.99
C ASP A 396 -1.42 15.92 6.77
N ILE A 397 -0.87 15.86 5.55
CA ILE A 397 0.35 15.12 5.22
C ILE A 397 1.53 15.64 6.04
N SER A 398 2.32 14.73 6.61
CA SER A 398 3.65 15.04 7.15
C SER A 398 4.66 14.86 6.02
N PRO A 399 5.30 15.93 5.51
CA PRO A 399 6.21 15.82 4.38
C PRO A 399 7.51 15.07 4.76
N PRO A 400 8.13 14.33 3.83
CA PRO A 400 9.49 13.82 4.00
C PRO A 400 10.52 14.95 3.89
N ASN A 401 11.79 14.64 4.23
CA ASN A 401 12.91 15.54 4.00
C ASN A 401 13.35 15.54 2.52
N ALA A 402 12.45 15.99 1.64
CA ALA A 402 12.65 16.03 0.20
C ALA A 402 12.05 17.30 -0.41
N VAL A 403 12.48 17.62 -1.63
CA VAL A 403 12.04 18.81 -2.36
C VAL A 403 10.66 18.63 -3.00
N ILE A 404 9.96 19.73 -3.23
CA ILE A 404 8.76 19.79 -4.08
C ILE A 404 9.13 20.53 -5.36
N PRO A 405 9.29 19.85 -6.51
CA PRO A 405 9.72 20.49 -7.76
C PRO A 405 8.84 21.68 -8.17
N THR A 406 7.54 21.60 -7.89
CA THR A 406 6.55 22.63 -8.21
C THR A 406 6.80 23.97 -7.52
N MET A 407 7.59 24.00 -6.44
CA MET A 407 8.01 25.26 -5.80
C MET A 407 8.97 26.08 -6.68
N SER A 408 9.56 25.47 -7.70
CA SER A 408 10.35 26.19 -8.73
C SER A 408 9.47 26.85 -9.80
N ALA A 409 8.17 26.57 -9.79
CA ALA A 409 7.19 27.08 -10.75
C ALA A 409 6.23 28.08 -10.10
N LEU A 410 5.45 28.76 -10.95
CA LEU A 410 4.48 29.77 -10.51
C LEU A 410 3.28 29.11 -9.83
N LEU A 411 2.93 29.54 -8.62
CA LEU A 411 1.73 29.05 -7.93
C LEU A 411 0.53 29.97 -8.17
N THR A 412 -0.63 29.35 -8.40
CA THR A 412 -1.91 30.08 -8.42
C THR A 412 -2.24 30.62 -7.02
N LYS A 413 -3.13 31.61 -6.95
CA LYS A 413 -3.67 32.14 -5.68
C LYS A 413 -4.21 31.01 -4.78
N LYS A 414 -4.96 30.08 -5.37
CA LYS A 414 -5.54 28.93 -4.65
C LYS A 414 -4.46 28.01 -4.07
N ASN A 415 -3.46 27.65 -4.87
CA ASN A 415 -2.38 26.76 -4.44
C ASN A 415 -1.48 27.41 -3.39
N THR A 416 -1.24 28.72 -3.51
CA THR A 416 -0.51 29.49 -2.49
C THR A 416 -1.19 29.36 -1.12
N PHE A 417 -2.51 29.58 -1.05
CA PHE A 417 -3.23 29.43 0.22
C PHE A 417 -3.26 27.98 0.71
N LEU A 418 -3.36 26.99 -0.18
CA LEU A 418 -3.26 25.58 0.23
C LEU A 418 -1.90 25.25 0.86
N LEU A 419 -0.80 25.79 0.32
CA LEU A 419 0.54 25.65 0.88
C LEU A 419 0.65 26.33 2.25
N LEU A 420 0.13 27.54 2.39
CA LEU A 420 0.15 28.26 3.66
C LEU A 420 -0.73 27.58 4.73
N ASP A 421 -1.90 27.05 4.35
CA ASP A 421 -2.73 26.22 5.22
C ASP A 421 -2.00 24.94 5.66
N TRP A 422 -1.16 24.38 4.80
CA TRP A 422 -0.32 23.23 5.12
C TRP A 422 0.75 23.57 6.16
N ILE A 423 1.51 24.63 5.92
CA ILE A 423 2.53 25.13 6.86
C ILE A 423 1.89 25.45 8.22
N ARG A 424 0.72 26.11 8.21
CA ARG A 424 -0.08 26.39 9.41
C ARG A 424 -0.39 25.13 10.21
N ARG A 425 -0.86 24.07 9.54
CA ARG A 425 -1.18 22.80 10.21
C ARG A 425 0.04 22.11 10.78
N LEU A 426 1.15 22.06 10.03
CA LEU A 426 2.41 21.48 10.50
C LEU A 426 2.91 22.19 11.76
N ARG A 427 2.88 23.52 11.75
CA ARG A 427 3.25 24.35 12.91
C ARG A 427 2.33 24.13 14.11
N ARG A 428 1.01 24.08 13.92
CA ARG A 428 0.04 23.82 15.00
C ARG A 428 0.21 22.44 15.64
N LYS A 429 0.63 21.43 14.87
CA LYS A 429 0.95 20.09 15.38
C LYS A 429 2.30 20.01 16.10
N GLY A 430 3.08 21.10 16.13
CA GLY A 430 4.44 21.11 16.71
C GLY A 430 5.44 20.28 15.91
N VAL A 431 5.15 19.99 14.63
CA VAL A 431 6.05 19.20 13.78
C VAL A 431 7.16 20.10 13.26
N ASN A 432 8.41 19.75 13.53
CA ASN A 432 9.55 20.39 12.90
C ASN A 432 9.55 20.07 11.40
N MET A 433 9.40 21.11 10.57
CA MET A 433 9.41 20.95 9.12
C MET A 433 10.79 20.47 8.66
N PRO A 434 10.86 19.43 7.82
CA PRO A 434 12.14 18.94 7.29
C PRO A 434 12.91 20.03 6.54
N VAL A 435 14.23 19.98 6.62
CA VAL A 435 15.12 21.03 6.10
C VAL A 435 14.98 21.21 4.58
N GLN A 436 15.01 20.12 3.81
CA GLN A 436 14.90 20.21 2.34
C GLN A 436 13.51 20.70 1.90
N PHE A 437 12.45 20.21 2.56
CA PHE A 437 11.08 20.66 2.32
C PHE A 437 10.93 22.17 2.59
N LEU A 438 11.47 22.64 3.72
CA LEU A 438 11.40 24.05 4.06
C LEU A 438 12.24 24.90 3.11
N ASN A 439 13.46 24.46 2.77
CA ASN A 439 14.37 25.19 1.90
C ASN A 439 13.81 25.34 0.47
N CYS A 440 13.19 24.30 -0.11
CA CYS A 440 12.61 24.43 -1.44
C CYS A 440 11.41 25.40 -1.46
N ILE A 441 10.66 25.51 -0.36
CA ILE A 441 9.59 26.50 -0.25
C ILE A 441 10.18 27.91 -0.09
N LYS A 442 11.21 28.07 0.74
CA LYS A 442 11.89 29.35 1.00
C LYS A 442 12.54 29.95 -0.25
N GLU A 443 13.23 29.12 -1.01
CA GLU A 443 14.05 29.53 -2.17
C GLU A 443 13.30 29.41 -3.52
N GLY A 444 12.09 28.86 -3.52
CA GLY A 444 11.30 28.63 -4.73
C GLY A 444 10.65 29.90 -5.29
N ASN A 445 10.75 30.13 -6.60
CA ASN A 445 10.20 31.32 -7.30
C ASN A 445 8.68 31.24 -7.54
N TRP A 446 7.89 31.03 -6.48
CA TRP A 446 6.45 30.83 -6.60
C TRP A 446 5.59 31.95 -6.03
N LEU A 447 6.14 32.81 -5.17
CA LEU A 447 5.38 33.86 -4.49
C LEU A 447 5.25 35.08 -5.41
N LYS A 448 4.02 35.51 -5.66
CA LYS A 448 3.74 36.65 -6.53
C LYS A 448 4.03 37.97 -5.81
N VAL A 449 4.78 38.84 -6.48
CA VAL A 449 5.26 40.10 -5.93
C VAL A 449 5.07 41.24 -6.93
N SER A 450 4.95 42.46 -6.42
CA SER A 450 5.06 43.70 -7.18
C SER A 450 6.48 44.29 -7.00
N LEU A 451 7.04 44.72 -8.12
CA LEU A 451 8.38 45.28 -8.27
C LEU A 451 8.25 46.61 -9.02
N ASN A 452 8.14 47.74 -8.32
CA ASN A 452 7.96 49.07 -8.95
C ASN A 452 6.88 49.05 -10.04
N ASP A 453 5.68 48.57 -9.68
CA ASP A 453 4.51 48.35 -10.55
C ASP A 453 4.65 47.28 -11.66
N ILE A 454 5.77 46.57 -11.71
CA ILE A 454 5.95 45.38 -12.57
C ILE A 454 5.61 44.12 -11.77
N LEU A 455 4.76 43.27 -12.33
CA LEU A 455 4.36 42.01 -11.70
C LEU A 455 5.40 40.92 -11.96
N GLY A 456 5.79 40.21 -10.89
CA GLY A 456 6.76 39.13 -10.97
C GLY A 456 6.56 38.05 -9.91
N TYR A 457 7.49 37.09 -9.87
CA TYR A 457 7.53 36.04 -8.87
C TYR A 457 8.92 35.94 -8.27
N ARG A 458 9.00 35.75 -6.96
CA ARG A 458 10.26 35.71 -6.21
C ARG A 458 10.21 34.64 -5.12
N PRO A 459 11.38 34.26 -4.58
CA PRO A 459 11.44 33.42 -3.40
C PRO A 459 10.84 34.12 -2.19
N PRO A 460 10.11 33.41 -1.33
CA PRO A 460 9.69 33.94 -0.03
C PRO A 460 10.84 34.55 0.77
N SER A 461 12.03 33.93 0.79
CA SER A 461 13.23 34.43 1.49
C SER A 461 13.77 35.76 0.97
N GLN A 462 13.32 36.19 -0.21
CA GLN A 462 13.69 37.46 -0.83
C GLN A 462 12.52 38.44 -0.87
N SER A 463 11.35 38.06 -0.33
CA SER A 463 10.09 38.80 -0.48
C SER A 463 9.67 39.47 0.82
N PHE A 464 8.87 40.52 0.68
CA PHE A 464 8.46 41.38 1.80
C PHE A 464 6.95 41.50 1.88
N LEU A 465 6.39 41.41 3.10
CA LEU A 465 5.00 41.81 3.34
C LEU A 465 5.01 43.14 4.11
N PRO A 466 4.64 44.27 3.48
CA PRO A 466 4.64 45.57 4.17
C PRO A 466 3.69 45.53 5.37
N SER A 467 4.24 45.78 6.55
CA SER A 467 3.50 45.84 7.80
C SER A 467 3.07 47.28 8.18
N SER A 468 3.64 48.29 7.51
CA SER A 468 3.50 49.71 7.85
C SER A 468 3.84 50.63 6.66
N SER A 469 3.72 51.95 6.86
CA SER A 469 4.00 53.01 5.88
C SER A 469 5.43 52.98 5.30
N TRP A 470 6.40 52.38 6.00
CA TRP A 470 7.78 52.30 5.53
C TRP A 470 7.97 51.45 4.26
N GLY A 471 7.15 50.41 4.06
CA GLY A 471 7.27 49.56 2.87
C GLY A 471 7.01 50.32 1.56
N GLN A 472 5.99 51.18 1.55
CA GLN A 472 5.67 52.06 0.42
C GLN A 472 6.73 53.17 0.25
N LEU A 473 7.22 53.71 1.36
CA LEU A 473 8.28 54.73 1.34
C LEU A 473 9.58 54.18 0.72
N LEU A 474 9.94 52.93 1.01
CA LEU A 474 11.12 52.30 0.44
C LEU A 474 10.95 52.01 -1.06
N GLN A 475 9.79 51.52 -1.52
CA GLN A 475 9.56 51.28 -2.95
C GLN A 475 9.69 52.54 -3.81
N ASN A 476 9.20 53.68 -3.32
CA ASN A 476 9.23 54.93 -4.08
C ASN A 476 10.63 55.55 -4.18
N GLU A 477 11.49 55.31 -3.18
CA GLU A 477 12.79 55.97 -3.04
C GLU A 477 13.98 55.03 -3.33
N SER A 478 13.78 53.71 -3.36
CA SER A 478 14.83 52.72 -3.66
C SER A 478 15.01 52.52 -5.17
N VAL A 479 15.73 53.43 -5.83
CA VAL A 479 16.09 53.30 -7.26
C VAL A 479 17.11 52.18 -7.53
N LEU A 480 17.80 51.71 -6.49
CA LEU A 480 19.00 50.85 -6.60
C LEU A 480 18.74 49.35 -6.65
N VAL A 481 17.76 48.89 -5.90
CA VAL A 481 17.48 47.46 -5.73
C VAL A 481 15.98 47.26 -5.76
N ASP A 482 15.53 46.42 -6.68
CA ASP A 482 14.18 45.87 -6.71
C ASP A 482 13.80 45.28 -5.33
N ILE A 483 12.84 45.90 -4.62
CA ILE A 483 12.27 45.36 -3.38
C ILE A 483 10.97 44.61 -3.71
N PRO A 484 10.98 43.27 -3.78
CA PRO A 484 9.80 42.49 -4.15
C PRO A 484 8.79 42.42 -3.00
N MET A 485 7.72 43.21 -3.11
CA MET A 485 6.64 43.19 -2.13
C MET A 485 5.54 42.24 -2.54
N ILE A 486 4.97 41.49 -1.61
CA ILE A 486 3.86 40.57 -1.90
C ILE A 486 2.70 41.33 -2.54
N ASP A 487 2.23 40.82 -3.68
CA ASP A 487 1.14 41.43 -4.46
C ASP A 487 -0.20 41.25 -3.73
N GLN A 488 -0.54 42.23 -2.89
CA GLN A 488 -1.79 42.23 -2.14
C GLN A 488 -3.01 42.41 -3.05
N SER A 489 -2.87 42.98 -4.25
CA SER A 489 -3.98 43.07 -5.21
C SER A 489 -4.38 41.68 -5.72
N PHE A 490 -3.39 40.81 -5.95
CA PHE A 490 -3.62 39.43 -6.35
C PHE A 490 -4.10 38.56 -5.20
N TYR A 491 -3.43 38.58 -4.04
CA TYR A 491 -3.78 37.69 -2.92
C TYR A 491 -4.98 38.19 -2.09
N GLY A 492 -5.24 39.50 -2.08
CA GLY A 492 -6.20 40.16 -1.20
C GLY A 492 -5.76 40.16 0.26
N ASP A 493 -6.53 40.85 1.11
CA ASP A 493 -6.25 41.01 2.55
C ASP A 493 -6.09 39.68 3.31
N LYS A 494 -6.64 38.59 2.75
CA LYS A 494 -6.52 37.25 3.31
C LYS A 494 -5.06 36.83 3.56
N ILE A 495 -4.10 37.31 2.76
CA ILE A 495 -2.67 36.97 2.92
C ILE A 495 -2.11 37.48 4.25
N ASN A 496 -2.61 38.60 4.74
CA ASN A 496 -2.22 39.19 6.04
C ASN A 496 -2.62 38.30 7.22
N GLY A 497 -3.53 37.35 7.02
CA GLY A 497 -3.85 36.33 8.00
C GLY A 497 -2.78 35.24 8.16
N TYR A 498 -1.71 35.22 7.34
CA TYR A 498 -0.68 34.17 7.33
C TYR A 498 0.73 34.65 7.72
N LYS A 499 0.85 35.72 8.53
CA LYS A 499 2.16 36.30 8.88
C LYS A 499 3.14 35.29 9.48
N ASP A 500 2.67 34.46 10.41
CA ASP A 500 3.52 33.46 11.07
C ASP A 500 4.02 32.40 10.09
N GLU A 501 3.16 31.95 9.16
CA GLU A 501 3.54 30.98 8.13
C GLU A 501 4.49 31.58 7.11
N LEU A 502 4.22 32.80 6.66
CA LEU A 502 5.06 33.55 5.74
C LEU A 502 6.45 33.84 6.34
N GLY A 503 6.53 34.22 7.62
CA GLY A 503 7.80 34.39 8.33
C GLY A 503 8.57 33.09 8.51
N ALA A 504 7.88 31.98 8.75
CA ALA A 504 8.51 30.67 8.84
C ALA A 504 9.21 30.27 7.53
N ILE A 505 8.67 30.70 6.40
CA ILE A 505 9.24 30.50 5.06
C ILE A 505 10.09 31.69 4.58
N GLY A 506 10.51 32.58 5.49
CA GLY A 506 11.52 33.60 5.20
C GLY A 506 11.01 34.91 4.61
N VAL A 507 9.69 35.11 4.51
CA VAL A 507 9.16 36.44 4.18
C VAL A 507 9.54 37.41 5.28
N MET A 508 10.06 38.56 4.87
CA MET A 508 10.51 39.63 5.77
C MET A 508 9.38 40.62 6.04
N PHE A 509 9.35 41.14 7.27
CA PHE A 509 8.27 42.03 7.76
C PHE A 509 8.80 43.34 8.33
N ASN A 510 10.06 43.34 8.77
CA ASN A 510 10.65 44.44 9.51
C ASN A 510 11.58 45.26 8.62
N TYR A 511 11.62 46.56 8.88
CA TYR A 511 12.46 47.51 8.17
C TYR A 511 13.96 47.13 8.21
N ASN A 512 14.45 46.65 9.36
CA ASN A 512 15.84 46.23 9.53
C ASN A 512 16.22 45.06 8.60
N GLU A 513 15.32 44.09 8.43
CA GLU A 513 15.52 42.94 7.53
C GLU A 513 15.61 43.40 6.08
N VAL A 514 14.78 44.37 5.68
CA VAL A 514 14.81 44.99 4.35
C VAL A 514 16.16 45.68 4.12
N CYS A 515 16.62 46.47 5.09
CA CYS A 515 17.92 47.16 4.99
C CYS A 515 19.08 46.19 4.80
N GLN A 516 19.11 45.11 5.59
CA GLN A 516 20.13 44.07 5.45
C GLN A 516 20.04 43.37 4.09
N PHE A 517 18.83 43.10 3.59
CA PHE A 517 18.64 42.51 2.26
C PHE A 517 19.14 43.41 1.13
N ILE A 518 18.76 44.70 1.13
CA ILE A 518 19.22 45.67 0.13
C ILE A 518 20.75 45.75 0.18
N GLY A 519 21.33 45.90 1.38
CA GLY A 519 22.78 45.97 1.55
C GLY A 519 23.49 44.74 0.99
N LYS A 520 23.05 43.53 1.35
CA LYS A 520 23.61 42.27 0.82
C LYS A 520 23.51 42.17 -0.70
N ARG A 521 22.36 42.53 -1.28
CA ARG A 521 22.17 42.50 -2.74
C ARG A 521 23.05 43.52 -3.46
N LEU A 522 23.22 44.70 -2.90
CA LEU A 522 24.18 45.69 -3.41
C LEU A 522 25.61 45.19 -3.35
N MET A 523 26.02 44.53 -2.27
CA MET A 523 27.37 43.99 -2.16
C MET A 523 27.61 42.83 -3.14
N ALA A 524 26.60 42.00 -3.40
CA ALA A 524 26.68 41.00 -4.45
C ALA A 524 26.84 41.63 -5.85
N LEU A 525 26.13 42.72 -6.14
CA LEU A 525 26.29 43.48 -7.38
C LEU A 525 27.69 44.11 -7.49
N ALA A 526 28.18 44.75 -6.42
CA ALA A 526 29.51 45.36 -6.37
C ALA A 526 30.65 44.34 -6.50
N ALA A 527 30.46 43.10 -6.03
CA ALA A 527 31.42 42.02 -6.20
C ALA A 527 31.52 41.50 -7.64
N SER A 528 30.43 41.63 -8.42
CA SER A 528 30.34 41.12 -9.80
C SER A 528 30.61 42.19 -10.87
N THR A 529 30.32 43.45 -10.56
CA THR A 529 30.46 44.59 -11.49
C THR A 529 30.93 45.84 -10.74
N THR A 530 31.65 46.73 -11.42
CA THR A 530 31.99 48.04 -10.85
C THR A 530 30.75 48.91 -10.80
N LEU A 531 30.37 49.36 -9.60
CA LEU A 531 29.22 50.27 -9.45
C LEU A 531 29.47 51.58 -10.20
N THR A 532 28.45 52.05 -10.92
CA THR A 532 28.52 53.32 -11.65
C THR A 532 28.46 54.50 -10.68
N ARG A 533 28.83 55.70 -11.16
CA ARG A 533 28.63 56.96 -10.40
C ARG A 533 27.19 57.08 -9.90
N ALA A 534 26.20 56.81 -10.77
CA ALA A 534 24.79 56.89 -10.42
C ALA A 534 24.41 55.91 -9.30
N ASN A 535 24.96 54.69 -9.30
CA ASN A 535 24.70 53.74 -8.23
C ASN A 535 25.22 54.24 -6.87
N VAL A 536 26.44 54.78 -6.83
CA VAL A 536 27.02 55.33 -5.59
C VAL A 536 26.25 56.53 -5.08
N VAL A 537 25.87 57.45 -5.97
CA VAL A 537 25.02 58.60 -5.60
C VAL A 537 23.70 58.10 -5.03
N SER A 538 23.04 57.12 -5.65
CA SER A 538 21.80 56.56 -5.13
C SER A 538 21.98 55.89 -3.76
N ILE A 539 23.14 55.28 -3.46
CA ILE A 539 23.42 54.68 -2.14
C ILE A 539 23.47 55.77 -1.09
N LEU A 540 24.18 56.87 -1.38
CA LEU A 540 24.31 58.00 -0.48
C LEU A 540 22.98 58.73 -0.30
N THR A 541 22.21 58.93 -1.38
CA THR A 541 20.86 59.47 -1.32
C THR A 541 19.94 58.60 -0.46
N PHE A 542 20.06 57.28 -0.56
CA PHE A 542 19.29 56.37 0.28
C PHE A 542 19.68 56.50 1.76
N ILE A 543 20.97 56.53 2.10
CA ILE A 543 21.42 56.75 3.50
C ILE A 543 20.91 58.09 4.03
N LYS A 544 21.01 59.14 3.22
CA LYS A 544 20.50 60.47 3.55
C LYS A 544 19.01 60.42 3.85
N PHE A 545 18.22 59.79 2.97
CA PHE A 545 16.79 59.60 3.14
C PHE A 545 16.46 58.86 4.45
N LEU A 546 17.14 57.75 4.75
CA LEU A 546 16.91 56.98 5.98
C LEU A 546 17.13 57.86 7.21
N ARG A 547 18.23 58.63 7.24
CA ARG A 547 18.55 59.56 8.32
C ARG A 547 17.49 60.65 8.47
N GLU A 548 17.08 61.27 7.36
CA GLU A 548 16.08 62.35 7.36
C GLU A 548 14.70 61.89 7.83
N LYS A 549 14.35 60.62 7.60
CA LYS A 549 13.09 60.04 8.04
C LYS A 549 13.13 59.45 9.46
N LEU A 550 14.20 59.67 10.23
CA LEU A 550 14.40 59.11 11.58
C LEU A 550 14.38 57.57 11.60
N LEU A 551 14.72 56.94 10.48
CA LEU A 551 14.98 55.51 10.42
C LEU A 551 16.46 55.25 10.72
N SER A 552 16.76 54.20 11.49
CA SER A 552 18.16 53.81 11.70
C SER A 552 18.75 53.29 10.38
N PRO A 553 19.86 53.85 9.89
CA PRO A 553 20.57 53.32 8.73
C PRO A 553 21.58 52.22 9.10
N ASP A 554 21.73 51.88 10.39
CA ASP A 554 22.87 51.12 10.90
C ASP A 554 22.95 49.71 10.27
N ASP A 555 21.82 49.02 10.15
CA ASP A 555 21.74 47.69 9.53
C ASP A 555 22.14 47.71 8.03
N PHE A 556 21.74 48.77 7.32
CA PHE A 556 22.12 48.97 5.92
C PHE A 556 23.61 49.28 5.81
N ILE A 557 24.10 50.22 6.62
CA ILE A 557 25.49 50.67 6.65
C ILE A 557 26.43 49.52 7.03
N HIS A 558 26.11 48.75 8.06
CA HIS A 558 26.88 47.59 8.47
C HIS A 558 27.01 46.57 7.32
N SER A 559 25.95 46.42 6.52
CA SER A 559 25.93 45.50 5.38
C SER A 559 26.81 45.94 4.20
N ILE A 560 27.16 47.24 4.10
CA ILE A 560 27.87 47.78 2.93
C ILE A 560 29.24 48.39 3.24
N ARG A 561 29.51 48.83 4.47
CA ARG A 561 30.70 49.65 4.79
C ARG A 561 32.03 48.91 4.59
N GLU A 562 32.07 47.60 4.80
CA GLU A 562 33.28 46.79 4.60
C GLU A 562 33.45 46.36 3.12
N GLY A 563 32.42 46.55 2.29
CA GLY A 563 32.44 46.14 0.89
C GLY A 563 33.30 47.05 0.02
N ARG A 564 33.95 46.48 -1.00
CA ARG A 564 34.80 47.23 -1.94
C ARG A 564 33.98 47.79 -3.10
N TRP A 565 33.40 48.97 -2.90
CA TRP A 565 32.52 49.59 -3.90
C TRP A 565 32.75 51.09 -4.09
N LEU A 566 33.50 51.75 -3.19
CA LEU A 566 33.80 53.18 -3.29
C LEU A 566 35.07 53.37 -4.12
N ARG A 567 34.98 54.17 -5.19
CA ARG A 567 36.12 54.44 -6.08
C ARG A 567 37.03 55.50 -5.46
N THR A 568 38.30 55.16 -5.39
CA THR A 568 39.35 56.01 -4.85
C THR A 568 40.51 56.09 -5.84
N THR A 569 41.52 56.89 -5.53
CA THR A 569 42.81 56.95 -6.23
C THR A 569 43.53 55.59 -6.29
N LEU A 570 43.19 54.65 -5.40
CA LEU A 570 43.72 53.28 -5.37
C LEU A 570 42.75 52.23 -5.94
N GLY A 571 41.72 52.66 -6.67
CA GLY A 571 40.67 51.80 -7.21
C GLY A 571 39.47 51.66 -6.28
N CYS A 572 38.64 50.64 -6.50
CA CYS A 572 37.44 50.39 -5.69
C CYS A 572 37.79 49.71 -4.37
N ILE A 573 37.60 50.40 -3.26
CA ILE A 573 37.91 49.92 -1.92
C ILE A 573 36.74 50.12 -0.95
N SER A 574 36.93 49.73 0.32
CA SER A 574 35.96 49.97 1.38
C SER A 574 35.85 51.47 1.72
N PRO A 575 34.63 51.99 1.94
CA PRO A 575 34.44 53.30 2.55
C PRO A 575 35.22 53.52 3.85
N VAL A 576 35.38 52.46 4.66
CA VAL A 576 36.12 52.52 5.92
C VAL A 576 37.60 52.75 5.63
N GLY A 577 38.14 53.87 6.14
CA GLY A 577 39.53 54.27 5.89
C GLY A 577 39.74 54.95 4.54
N SER A 578 38.69 55.18 3.75
CA SER A 578 38.77 56.12 2.62
C SER A 578 38.77 57.57 3.12
N VAL A 579 39.40 58.48 2.37
CA VAL A 579 39.50 59.90 2.75
C VAL A 579 38.82 60.80 1.72
N LEU A 580 37.98 61.71 2.19
CA LEU A 580 37.51 62.81 1.35
C LEU A 580 38.55 63.93 1.35
N PHE A 581 39.18 64.16 0.21
CA PHE A 581 40.25 65.16 0.09
C PHE A 581 39.77 66.58 0.45
N ASN A 582 40.59 67.26 1.24
CA ASN A 582 40.55 68.70 1.49
C ASN A 582 42.01 69.24 1.48
N GLU A 583 42.20 70.56 1.49
CA GLU A 583 43.54 71.17 1.44
C GLU A 583 44.45 70.76 2.62
N GLU A 584 43.90 70.36 3.77
CA GLU A 584 44.69 69.90 4.93
C GLU A 584 45.40 68.58 4.65
N TRP A 585 44.87 67.77 3.72
CA TRP A 585 45.46 66.49 3.31
C TRP A 585 46.53 66.62 2.22
N LYS A 586 46.79 67.83 1.68
CA LYS A 586 47.74 68.03 0.57
C LYS A 586 49.15 67.52 0.89
N GLY A 587 49.68 67.84 2.07
CA GLY A 587 50.98 67.33 2.50
C GLY A 587 51.00 65.82 2.72
N ALA A 588 49.87 65.22 3.10
CA ALA A 588 49.75 63.77 3.27
C ALA A 588 49.64 63.04 1.92
N SER A 589 48.90 63.58 0.93
CA SER A 589 48.68 62.92 -0.36
C SER A 589 49.94 62.77 -1.21
N GLU A 590 50.91 63.68 -1.05
CA GLU A 590 52.21 63.60 -1.71
C GLU A 590 53.07 62.45 -1.17
N ILE A 591 52.94 62.09 0.10
CA ILE A 591 53.85 61.18 0.83
C ILE A 591 53.26 59.81 1.16
N SER A 592 51.94 59.65 1.05
CA SER A 592 51.21 58.44 1.47
C SER A 592 50.29 57.92 0.36
N ASP A 593 50.12 56.60 0.32
CA ASP A 593 49.14 55.90 -0.50
C ASP A 593 47.80 55.84 0.24
N ILE A 594 47.31 57.02 0.66
CA ILE A 594 45.99 57.13 1.26
C ILE A 594 44.93 57.03 0.15
N PRO A 595 43.89 56.20 0.33
CA PRO A 595 42.83 56.08 -0.66
C PRO A 595 41.87 57.28 -0.62
N PHE A 596 42.23 58.34 -1.35
CA PHE A 596 41.36 59.50 -1.54
C PHE A 596 40.21 59.19 -2.49
N ILE A 597 38.99 59.59 -2.14
CA ILE A 597 37.81 59.46 -3.02
C ILE A 597 38.10 60.16 -4.36
N ASP A 598 37.81 59.46 -5.47
CA ASP A 598 38.04 59.95 -6.82
C ASP A 598 37.03 61.05 -7.19
N GLN A 599 37.32 62.30 -6.80
CA GLN A 599 36.47 63.45 -7.07
C GLN A 599 36.36 63.75 -8.58
N ASN A 600 37.34 63.35 -9.40
CA ASN A 600 37.25 63.50 -10.85
C ASN A 600 36.18 62.56 -11.44
N PHE A 601 36.03 61.37 -10.87
CA PHE A 601 34.99 60.42 -11.27
C PHE A 601 33.60 60.82 -10.74
N TYR A 602 33.48 61.19 -9.46
CA TYR A 602 32.19 61.49 -8.84
C TYR A 602 31.71 62.95 -9.04
N GLY A 603 32.60 63.88 -9.35
CA GLY A 603 32.33 65.31 -9.40
C GLY A 603 31.99 65.93 -8.04
N ASP A 604 31.70 67.24 -8.03
CA ASP A 604 31.40 68.01 -6.82
C ASP A 604 30.15 67.52 -6.06
N GLU A 605 29.28 66.76 -6.73
CA GLU A 605 28.06 66.18 -6.16
C GLU A 605 28.35 65.29 -4.93
N ILE A 606 29.49 64.58 -4.91
CA ILE A 606 29.89 63.73 -3.79
C ILE A 606 30.06 64.53 -2.50
N LEU A 607 30.39 65.84 -2.60
CA LEU A 607 30.60 66.73 -1.47
C LEU A 607 29.29 67.08 -0.75
N ASN A 608 28.14 66.85 -1.38
CA ASN A 608 26.82 67.04 -0.77
C ASN A 608 26.47 65.94 0.24
N PHE A 609 27.25 64.84 0.27
CA PHE A 609 27.00 63.65 1.08
C PHE A 609 28.02 63.47 2.22
N LYS A 610 28.66 64.56 2.69
CA LYS A 610 29.70 64.49 3.73
C LYS A 610 29.27 63.71 4.97
N ARG A 611 28.02 63.91 5.43
CA ARG A 611 27.49 63.23 6.62
C ARG A 611 27.27 61.74 6.36
N GLU A 612 26.76 61.38 5.19
CA GLU A 612 26.51 60.00 4.81
C GLU A 612 27.83 59.23 4.66
N LEU A 613 28.84 59.86 4.04
CA LEU A 613 30.20 59.33 3.92
C LEU A 613 30.87 59.15 5.30
N GLU A 614 30.70 60.12 6.21
CA GLU A 614 31.20 60.05 7.59
C GLU A 614 30.63 58.82 8.32
N VAL A 615 29.31 58.58 8.23
CA VAL A 615 28.68 57.42 8.88
C VAL A 615 29.11 56.09 8.24
N LEU A 616 29.48 56.09 6.96
CA LEU A 616 30.07 54.92 6.28
C LEU A 616 31.52 54.62 6.71
N GLY A 617 32.18 55.53 7.45
CA GLY A 617 33.56 55.38 7.89
C GLY A 617 34.61 56.10 7.02
N VAL A 618 34.16 56.99 6.13
CA VAL A 618 35.05 57.88 5.37
C VAL A 618 35.54 59.01 6.27
N VAL A 619 36.83 59.32 6.19
CA VAL A 619 37.45 60.43 6.93
C VAL A 619 37.20 61.75 6.18
N ILE A 620 36.42 62.66 6.75
CA ILE A 620 36.00 63.93 6.12
C ILE A 620 36.94 65.12 6.42
N GLY A 621 37.84 64.99 7.40
CA GLY A 621 38.78 66.04 7.80
C GLY A 621 40.05 65.48 8.43
N PHE A 622 41.14 66.26 8.47
CA PHE A 622 42.44 65.74 8.89
C PHE A 622 42.49 65.39 10.38
N ASN A 623 41.89 66.21 11.26
CA ASN A 623 41.72 65.96 12.70
C ASN A 623 43.00 65.48 13.43
N GLN A 624 44.19 65.86 12.98
CA GLN A 624 45.48 65.38 13.49
C GLN A 624 45.70 63.85 13.39
N ASN A 625 45.12 63.21 12.37
CA ASN A 625 45.27 61.77 12.11
C ASN A 625 46.66 61.37 11.56
N TYR A 626 47.74 61.82 12.21
CA TYR A 626 49.12 61.56 11.83
C TYR A 626 49.49 60.07 11.83
N LYS A 627 48.88 59.28 12.73
CA LYS A 627 49.03 57.82 12.78
C LYS A 627 48.49 57.15 11.51
N PHE A 628 47.32 57.57 11.04
CA PHE A 628 46.71 57.06 9.81
C PHE A 628 47.58 57.34 8.57
N VAL A 629 48.23 58.50 8.50
CA VAL A 629 49.19 58.82 7.43
C VAL A 629 50.42 57.92 7.52
N ALA A 630 50.95 57.69 8.72
CA ALA A 630 52.12 56.86 8.96
C ALA A 630 51.90 55.41 8.50
N ASP A 631 50.73 54.86 8.78
CA ASP A 631 50.34 53.50 8.41
C ASP A 631 50.19 53.32 6.89
N ASN A 632 50.05 54.41 6.11
CA ASN A 632 49.86 54.41 4.66
C ASN A 632 51.02 55.08 3.90
N LEU A 633 52.21 55.26 4.51
CA LEU A 633 53.34 55.91 3.83
C LEU A 633 53.78 55.13 2.58
N LYS A 634 54.10 55.86 1.52
CA LYS A 634 54.64 55.29 0.29
C LYS A 634 55.92 54.51 0.60
N SER A 635 56.11 53.38 -0.06
CA SER A 635 57.29 52.52 0.15
C SER A 635 58.61 53.32 -0.06
N PRO A 636 59.70 52.96 0.64
CA PRO A 636 60.96 53.73 0.65
C PRO A 636 61.70 53.82 -0.69
N ALA A 637 61.19 53.19 -1.76
CA ALA A 637 61.66 53.40 -3.13
C ALA A 637 61.16 54.74 -3.73
N TYR A 638 60.31 55.48 -3.01
CA TYR A 638 59.85 56.80 -3.40
C TYR A 638 61.01 57.80 -3.35
N ASN A 639 61.23 58.51 -4.46
CA ASN A 639 62.36 59.41 -4.62
C ASN A 639 62.18 60.63 -3.70
N ILE A 640 62.84 60.60 -2.54
CA ILE A 640 62.81 61.66 -1.51
C ILE A 640 63.19 63.03 -2.10
N SER A 641 63.89 63.06 -3.24
CA SER A 641 64.23 64.29 -3.97
C SER A 641 63.06 64.99 -4.65
N ALA A 642 61.87 64.39 -4.71
CA ALA A 642 60.66 64.95 -5.33
C ALA A 642 59.69 65.58 -4.32
N LEU A 643 60.04 65.62 -3.03
CA LEU A 643 59.20 66.16 -1.95
C LEU A 643 59.25 67.68 -1.92
N THR A 644 58.09 68.33 -1.84
CA THR A 644 57.98 69.76 -1.58
C THR A 644 58.44 70.08 -0.14
N ALA A 645 58.87 71.32 0.11
CA ALA A 645 59.24 71.77 1.47
C ALA A 645 58.07 71.61 2.46
N GLU A 646 56.83 71.74 1.98
CA GLU A 646 55.61 71.52 2.76
C GLU A 646 55.45 70.05 3.16
N SER A 647 55.66 69.12 2.23
CA SER A 647 55.60 67.67 2.49
C SER A 647 56.73 67.17 3.40
N GLY A 648 57.94 67.73 3.26
CA GLY A 648 59.05 67.46 4.18
C GLY A 648 58.76 67.91 5.63
N LEU A 649 58.16 69.11 5.80
CA LEU A 649 57.70 69.58 7.10
C LEU A 649 56.57 68.70 7.66
N PHE A 650 55.71 68.18 6.79
CA PHE A 650 54.60 67.30 7.17
C PHE A 650 55.09 65.95 7.71
N VAL A 651 56.12 65.34 7.08
CA VAL A 651 56.78 64.12 7.59
C VAL A 651 57.35 64.34 9.00
N LEU A 652 58.02 65.47 9.25
CA LEU A 652 58.54 65.82 10.58
C LEU A 652 57.41 65.99 11.61
N LYS A 653 56.26 66.53 11.21
CA LYS A 653 55.06 66.59 12.06
C LYS A 653 54.53 65.19 12.37
N CYS A 654 54.44 64.29 11.39
CA CYS A 654 54.06 62.89 11.61
C CYS A 654 54.97 62.22 12.65
N LEU A 655 56.29 62.31 12.48
CA LEU A 655 57.28 61.74 13.41
C LEU A 655 57.19 62.33 14.83
N LYS A 656 56.97 63.64 14.94
CA LYS A 656 56.77 64.32 16.24
C LYS A 656 55.54 63.79 16.97
N HIS A 657 54.42 63.60 16.26
CA HIS A 657 53.17 63.14 16.86
C HIS A 657 53.19 61.64 17.22
N LEU A 658 53.81 60.80 16.40
CA LEU A 658 54.00 59.37 16.71
C LEU A 658 54.86 59.16 17.98
N ASN A 659 55.96 59.90 18.12
CA ASN A 659 56.82 59.87 19.30
C ASN A 659 56.15 60.43 20.57
N SER A 660 55.06 61.21 20.42
CA SER A 660 54.29 61.73 21.55
C SER A 660 53.17 60.79 22.02
N SER A 661 52.64 59.93 21.12
CA SER A 661 51.61 58.94 21.46
C SER A 661 52.16 57.74 22.24
N GLU A 662 53.43 57.39 22.08
CA GLU A 662 54.08 56.30 22.86
C GLU A 662 54.37 56.68 24.32
N LYS A 663 54.22 57.96 24.71
CA LYS A 663 54.46 58.43 26.08
C LYS A 663 53.23 58.41 27.00
N ASN A 664 52.07 57.91 26.53
CA ASN A 664 50.82 57.83 27.30
C ASN A 664 50.28 56.39 27.47
N CYS A 665 51.17 55.39 27.60
CA CYS A 665 50.83 54.05 28.09
C CYS A 665 51.32 53.84 29.52
#